data_AF-A0A2K9EMD5-F1
#
_entry.id   AF-A0A2K9EMD5-F1
#
_cell.length_a   1.000
_cell.length_b   1.000
_cell.length_c   1.000
_cell.angle_alpha   90.00
_cell.angle_beta   90.00
_cell.angle_gamma   90.00
#
_symmetry.space_group_name_H-M   'P 1'
#
loop_
_entity.id
_entity.type
_entity.pdbx_description
1 polymer ?
#
loop_
_entity_poly.entity_id
_entity_poly.type
_entity_poly.pdbx_seq_one_letter_code
_entity_poly.pdbx_strand_id
1 'polypeptide(L)'
;MQVKRVLKAVTCVMVLALTLAFFVFPGTEAQARTITRNEIGTHGGYDFEFWVDSGNGTMTLTDGGTFSCQWSNINNILFRKGKKFDQTKTYQQLGNISIRYGVEFYPNGNSYLCVYGWTTDPLVEYYIIESWGDWRPPGAQSKGRINVDGGTYDVYETTRVQQPSIIGTATFQQYWSVRTEKKTSGVVSVSEHFAAWERMGMKMGKMYEVALTIEGYRSSGRANVYTNELTIGGPAPNPGNQEPQPQLPTNPGPDSRKANSKIEAEEYNAVSTSTMEIIGTGDGGNGIGYIESGDTLTFKNIDFGSGANTFTARVASGADTATNIDIRLNSANGTRLGTLSVRSTGDWDTYRELSTNISNVTGVNDIVLVFSGPVNIDWFTFGSGGSQQPGDPSGPTQPSEPSRTLTRNEIGTHGGYDFEYWVDSGNGTMVLNAGGAFSCEWSNINNILFRKGKKFDQTKTHQQLGEISIRYGVDYYPNGNSYLCVYGWTTDPLVEYYIIESWGNWRPPGAQSKGRINVDGGTYDIYETTRVQQPSIIGTATFQQYWSVRTEKKTSGVVSVSEHFKAWERMGMKMGKMYEVALTIEGYQSSGRANVHTNVLTIGGSSLPGGSDPGTDPGTDPGTEPQLPTNPGPDSRKATSRIEAEEYNAVSTSTMEIIGTGDGGNGIGYIESGDSLTFKNVDFGSGANTFTARVASDADTPTNIEIRLNSATGTRVGTLTVASTGDWDAYEEMSTSISNVTGVNDIVLVFSGPVNIDWFTFGNGGSGGNNDLGDINGDGVINTLDLGLLQRHLLEVSFLKQDQLAVADLNKDGRVDSIDYGLLTRYILEVINSF
;
A
#
# COMPACT_ATOMS: atom_id res chain seq x y z
N MET A 1 7.24 -8.46 -88.00
CA MET A 1 7.15 -9.31 -86.78
C MET A 1 6.64 -8.45 -85.62
N GLN A 2 6.13 -9.05 -84.54
CA GLN A 2 5.09 -8.47 -83.68
C GLN A 2 5.59 -7.46 -82.60
N VAL A 3 4.99 -6.24 -82.57
CA VAL A 3 4.00 -5.76 -81.55
C VAL A 3 4.25 -6.26 -80.09
N LYS A 4 4.37 -5.49 -78.98
CA LYS A 4 3.88 -4.16 -78.47
C LYS A 4 4.86 -3.67 -77.35
N ARG A 5 5.27 -2.38 -77.25
CA ARG A 5 4.72 -1.21 -76.49
C ARG A 5 4.83 -1.19 -74.93
N VAL A 6 5.35 -0.04 -74.44
CA VAL A 6 4.92 0.77 -73.23
C VAL A 6 5.43 0.27 -71.84
N LEU A 7 5.95 1.09 -70.87
CA LEU A 7 6.08 2.57 -70.73
C LEU A 7 7.39 3.11 -70.02
N LYS A 8 7.24 4.01 -69.02
CA LYS A 8 8.18 4.82 -68.17
C LYS A 8 7.73 4.65 -66.68
N ALA A 9 8.32 5.18 -65.59
CA ALA A 9 9.36 6.19 -65.29
C ALA A 9 9.94 5.93 -63.85
N VAL A 10 11.24 6.11 -63.55
CA VAL A 10 11.94 7.33 -63.03
C VAL A 10 11.50 7.86 -61.66
N THR A 11 12.37 7.77 -60.62
CA THR A 11 12.67 8.85 -59.63
C THR A 11 14.06 8.74 -58.96
N CYS A 12 14.66 9.89 -58.66
CA CYS A 12 15.79 10.31 -57.78
C CYS A 12 16.47 9.31 -56.82
N VAL A 13 17.81 9.18 -56.77
CA VAL A 13 18.93 10.07 -56.31
C VAL A 13 19.33 9.81 -54.84
N MET A 14 20.63 9.56 -54.64
CA MET A 14 21.25 9.17 -53.35
C MET A 14 21.43 10.32 -52.37
N VAL A 15 21.39 10.00 -51.07
CA VAL A 15 22.25 10.62 -50.05
C VAL A 15 23.06 9.50 -49.39
N LEU A 16 24.35 9.76 -49.18
CA LEU A 16 25.33 8.79 -48.72
C LEU A 16 25.23 8.61 -47.19
N ALA A 17 24.89 7.40 -46.73
CA ALA A 17 24.94 7.04 -45.30
C ALA A 17 26.10 6.07 -45.04
N LEU A 18 26.94 6.38 -44.05
CA LEU A 18 27.94 5.44 -43.53
C LEU A 18 27.22 4.20 -42.99
N THR A 19 27.57 3.01 -43.49
CA THR A 19 27.08 1.74 -42.95
C THR A 19 27.74 1.47 -41.59
N LEU A 20 27.12 1.94 -40.50
CA LEU A 20 27.33 1.33 -39.20
C LEU A 20 26.90 -0.14 -39.31
N ALA A 21 27.77 -1.07 -38.92
CA ALA A 21 27.44 -2.50 -38.92
C ALA A 21 26.56 -2.84 -37.71
N PHE A 22 25.28 -2.50 -37.80
CA PHE A 22 24.27 -2.88 -36.83
C PHE A 22 24.02 -4.39 -36.89
N PHE A 23 24.62 -5.14 -35.97
CA PHE A 23 24.28 -6.54 -35.75
C PHE A 23 23.08 -6.64 -34.80
N VAL A 24 21.89 -6.37 -35.33
CA VAL A 24 20.66 -6.97 -34.80
C VAL A 24 20.67 -8.41 -35.28
N PHE A 25 20.81 -9.38 -34.38
CA PHE A 25 20.82 -10.79 -34.77
C PHE A 25 19.43 -11.19 -35.27
N PRO A 26 19.25 -11.61 -36.54
CA PRO A 26 17.98 -12.15 -36.99
C PRO A 26 17.78 -13.50 -36.30
N GLY A 27 16.81 -13.57 -35.39
CA GLY A 27 16.42 -14.81 -34.73
C GLY A 27 15.88 -15.80 -35.76
N THR A 28 16.59 -16.90 -35.96
CA THR A 28 15.96 -18.14 -36.43
C THR A 28 15.25 -18.75 -35.23
N GLU A 29 13.92 -18.81 -35.24
CA GLU A 29 13.11 -19.35 -34.14
C GLU A 29 13.68 -20.70 -33.65
N ALA A 30 14.34 -20.66 -32.50
CA ALA A 30 15.02 -21.82 -31.95
C ALA A 30 14.06 -22.61 -31.06
N GLN A 31 13.77 -23.86 -31.46
CA GLN A 31 12.93 -24.78 -30.68
C GLN A 31 13.41 -24.90 -29.24
N ALA A 32 12.46 -24.84 -28.29
CA ALA A 32 12.77 -24.81 -26.88
C ALA A 32 13.56 -26.07 -26.43
N ARG A 33 14.57 -25.88 -25.57
CA ARG A 33 15.48 -26.95 -25.14
C ARG A 33 15.79 -26.89 -23.66
N THR A 34 15.42 -27.93 -22.92
CA THR A 34 15.75 -28.07 -21.49
C THR A 34 17.13 -28.71 -21.26
N ILE A 35 17.88 -28.16 -20.32
CA ILE A 35 19.21 -28.56 -19.87
C ILE A 35 19.15 -28.82 -18.36
N THR A 36 19.83 -29.86 -17.90
CA THR A 36 19.81 -30.32 -16.49
C THR A 36 21.20 -30.67 -15.93
N ARG A 37 22.26 -30.27 -16.64
CA ARG A 37 23.67 -30.54 -16.32
C ARG A 37 24.56 -29.47 -16.96
N ASN A 38 25.81 -29.39 -16.51
CA ASN A 38 26.78 -28.43 -17.03
C ASN A 38 26.91 -28.52 -18.55
N GLU A 39 26.61 -27.42 -19.23
CA GLU A 39 26.64 -27.32 -20.69
C GLU A 39 26.88 -25.87 -21.13
N ILE A 40 27.74 -25.71 -22.13
CA ILE A 40 28.02 -24.45 -22.83
C ILE A 40 27.64 -24.64 -24.29
N GLY A 41 27.01 -23.65 -24.92
CA GLY A 41 26.70 -23.70 -26.33
C GLY A 41 26.08 -22.42 -26.87
N THR A 42 25.44 -22.52 -28.04
CA THR A 42 24.74 -21.41 -28.71
C THR A 42 23.28 -21.76 -28.95
N HIS A 43 22.37 -20.83 -28.69
CA HIS A 43 20.93 -21.00 -28.92
C HIS A 43 20.26 -19.64 -29.18
N GLY A 44 19.35 -19.54 -30.16
CA GLY A 44 18.67 -18.28 -30.49
C GLY A 44 19.61 -17.13 -30.90
N GLY A 45 20.84 -17.44 -31.35
CA GLY A 45 21.90 -16.45 -31.63
C GLY A 45 22.73 -16.02 -30.41
N TYR A 46 22.37 -16.45 -29.20
CA TYR A 46 23.07 -16.14 -27.95
C TYR A 46 23.98 -17.29 -27.52
N ASP A 47 25.11 -16.96 -26.89
CA ASP A 47 25.93 -17.93 -26.16
C ASP A 47 25.25 -18.19 -24.81
N PHE A 48 25.05 -19.47 -24.46
CA PHE A 48 24.43 -19.87 -23.18
C PHE A 48 25.42 -20.69 -22.34
N GLU A 49 25.20 -20.67 -21.02
CA GLU A 49 25.87 -21.56 -20.09
C GLU A 49 24.95 -21.95 -18.92
N PHE A 50 24.86 -23.25 -18.69
CA PHE A 50 24.39 -23.86 -17.46
C PHE A 50 25.62 -24.33 -16.69
N TRP A 51 25.77 -23.91 -15.43
CA TRP A 51 26.82 -24.41 -14.54
C TRP A 51 26.27 -24.65 -13.13
N VAL A 52 26.50 -25.83 -12.56
CA VAL A 52 26.21 -26.21 -11.18
C VAL A 52 27.41 -26.96 -10.59
N ASP A 53 27.68 -26.78 -9.30
CA ASP A 53 28.66 -27.61 -8.57
C ASP A 53 28.04 -28.86 -7.94
N SER A 54 26.81 -28.74 -7.42
CA SER A 54 26.10 -29.74 -6.63
C SER A 54 24.63 -29.34 -6.44
N GLY A 55 23.76 -30.34 -6.27
CA GLY A 55 22.30 -30.17 -6.23
C GLY A 55 21.66 -30.26 -7.62
N ASN A 56 20.39 -29.87 -7.73
CA ASN A 56 19.60 -30.02 -8.96
C ASN A 56 19.13 -28.67 -9.50
N GLY A 57 19.16 -28.52 -10.82
CA GLY A 57 18.55 -27.41 -11.53
C GLY A 57 18.19 -27.74 -12.97
N THR A 58 17.33 -26.92 -13.56
CA THR A 58 16.88 -26.99 -14.95
C THR A 58 17.00 -25.61 -15.59
N MET A 59 17.30 -25.58 -16.89
CA MET A 59 17.27 -24.38 -17.71
C MET A 59 16.60 -24.71 -19.04
N THR A 60 15.48 -24.09 -19.35
CA THR A 60 14.82 -24.21 -20.65
C THR A 60 15.20 -23.01 -21.50
N LEU A 61 16.02 -23.24 -22.51
CA LEU A 61 16.38 -22.25 -23.50
C LEU A 61 15.16 -22.00 -24.41
N THR A 62 14.75 -20.75 -24.52
CA THR A 62 13.70 -20.27 -25.42
C THR A 62 14.32 -19.34 -26.49
N ASP A 63 13.52 -18.70 -27.34
CA ASP A 63 14.06 -17.98 -28.50
C ASP A 63 14.87 -16.71 -28.14
N GLY A 64 15.79 -16.30 -29.01
CA GLY A 64 16.69 -15.17 -28.74
C GLY A 64 17.50 -15.36 -27.46
N GLY A 65 17.58 -14.29 -26.65
CA GLY A 65 18.28 -14.28 -25.37
C GLY A 65 17.48 -14.87 -24.19
N THR A 66 16.21 -15.27 -24.40
CA THR A 66 15.29 -15.68 -23.33
C THR A 66 15.57 -17.09 -22.81
N PHE A 67 15.26 -17.34 -21.54
CA PHE A 67 15.30 -18.68 -20.93
C PHE A 67 14.51 -18.71 -19.61
N SER A 68 13.97 -19.86 -19.23
CA SER A 68 13.51 -20.10 -17.86
C SER A 68 14.47 -21.04 -17.12
N CYS A 69 14.52 -20.96 -15.79
CA CYS A 69 15.34 -21.84 -14.97
C CYS A 69 14.70 -22.10 -13.60
N GLN A 70 14.97 -23.27 -13.03
CA GLN A 70 14.58 -23.66 -11.67
C GLN A 70 15.77 -24.33 -10.98
N TRP A 71 15.92 -24.11 -9.67
CA TRP A 71 16.93 -24.78 -8.85
C TRP A 71 16.38 -25.19 -7.49
N SER A 72 16.92 -26.26 -6.93
CA SER A 72 16.53 -26.73 -5.60
C SER A 72 17.72 -27.32 -4.84
N ASN A 73 17.93 -26.81 -3.64
CA ASN A 73 18.93 -27.28 -2.67
C ASN A 73 20.34 -27.42 -3.27
N ILE A 74 20.78 -26.42 -4.03
CA ILE A 74 22.12 -26.33 -4.63
C ILE A 74 23.14 -25.76 -3.64
N ASN A 75 24.44 -25.91 -3.89
CA ASN A 75 25.45 -25.05 -3.25
C ASN A 75 25.78 -23.83 -4.11
N ASN A 76 26.13 -24.00 -5.39
CA ASN A 76 26.19 -22.91 -6.35
C ASN A 76 25.68 -23.32 -7.75
N ILE A 77 24.89 -22.45 -8.40
CA ILE A 77 24.34 -22.62 -9.74
C ILE A 77 24.31 -21.28 -10.50
N LEU A 78 24.67 -21.28 -11.79
CA LEU A 78 24.58 -20.13 -12.69
C LEU A 78 23.86 -20.54 -13.98
N PHE A 79 22.85 -19.77 -14.35
CA PHE A 79 22.12 -19.87 -15.62
C PHE A 79 22.27 -18.56 -16.39
N ARG A 80 22.76 -18.59 -17.63
CA ARG A 80 22.98 -17.35 -18.38
C ARG A 80 22.90 -17.47 -19.90
N LYS A 81 22.48 -16.36 -20.52
CA LYS A 81 22.53 -16.13 -21.97
C LYS A 81 23.08 -14.74 -22.27
N GLY A 82 23.99 -14.66 -23.23
CA GLY A 82 24.67 -13.42 -23.60
C GLY A 82 25.61 -13.59 -24.79
N LYS A 83 26.78 -12.95 -24.71
CA LYS A 83 27.85 -13.08 -25.70
C LYS A 83 29.18 -13.43 -25.04
N LYS A 84 29.85 -14.46 -25.57
CA LYS A 84 31.27 -14.74 -25.33
C LYS A 84 32.11 -14.15 -26.48
N PHE A 85 33.31 -13.69 -26.15
CA PHE A 85 34.23 -12.94 -27.01
C PHE A 85 35.60 -13.64 -27.09
N ASP A 86 36.36 -13.31 -28.13
CA ASP A 86 37.67 -13.89 -28.44
C ASP A 86 38.84 -13.33 -27.61
N GLN A 87 38.56 -12.54 -26.56
CA GLN A 87 39.56 -11.88 -25.71
C GLN A 87 40.52 -10.94 -26.47
N THR A 88 40.17 -10.45 -27.67
CA THR A 88 41.04 -9.52 -28.43
C THR A 88 40.75 -8.04 -28.20
N LYS A 89 39.52 -7.69 -27.78
CA LYS A 89 39.02 -6.30 -27.70
C LYS A 89 38.60 -5.90 -26.29
N THR A 90 38.85 -4.64 -25.93
CA THR A 90 38.22 -3.99 -24.76
C THR A 90 36.77 -3.60 -25.06
N TYR A 91 35.97 -3.27 -24.05
CA TYR A 91 34.59 -2.83 -24.29
C TYR A 91 34.52 -1.56 -25.16
N GLN A 92 35.46 -0.61 -24.99
CA GLN A 92 35.52 0.60 -25.82
C GLN A 92 35.77 0.26 -27.32
N GLN A 93 36.47 -0.84 -27.61
CA GLN A 93 36.72 -1.32 -28.98
C GLN A 93 35.58 -2.18 -29.56
N LEU A 94 34.67 -2.68 -28.72
CA LEU A 94 33.43 -3.32 -29.13
C LEU A 94 32.32 -2.28 -29.41
N GLY A 95 32.43 -1.09 -28.79
CA GLY A 95 31.40 -0.05 -28.81
C GLY A 95 30.47 -0.17 -27.60
N ASN A 96 29.42 0.66 -27.55
CA ASN A 96 28.47 0.65 -26.44
C ASN A 96 27.84 -0.74 -26.26
N ILE A 97 27.73 -1.18 -25.01
CA ILE A 97 27.11 -2.43 -24.59
C ILE A 97 25.93 -2.09 -23.68
N SER A 98 24.75 -2.61 -24.01
CA SER A 98 23.56 -2.50 -23.18
C SER A 98 22.71 -3.76 -23.26
N ILE A 99 22.01 -4.10 -22.19
CA ILE A 99 21.04 -5.20 -22.17
C ILE A 99 19.67 -4.63 -21.81
N ARG A 100 18.67 -4.78 -22.70
CA ARG A 100 17.26 -4.68 -22.30
C ARG A 100 16.85 -6.02 -21.71
N TYR A 101 16.24 -6.03 -20.53
CA TYR A 101 15.88 -7.24 -19.83
C TYR A 101 14.51 -7.16 -19.17
N GLY A 102 13.94 -8.34 -18.92
CA GLY A 102 12.68 -8.54 -18.22
C GLY A 102 12.67 -9.96 -17.66
N VAL A 103 12.51 -10.05 -16.34
CA VAL A 103 12.64 -11.29 -15.58
C VAL A 103 11.58 -11.38 -14.50
N GLU A 104 10.87 -12.49 -14.46
CA GLU A 104 10.10 -12.93 -13.29
C GLU A 104 11.07 -13.70 -12.39
N PHE A 105 11.35 -13.21 -11.18
CA PHE A 105 12.49 -13.67 -10.36
C PHE A 105 12.03 -14.09 -8.97
N TYR A 106 12.04 -15.40 -8.71
CA TYR A 106 11.52 -16.02 -7.48
C TYR A 106 12.59 -16.84 -6.75
N PRO A 107 13.59 -16.19 -6.15
CA PRO A 107 14.57 -16.85 -5.28
C PRO A 107 13.98 -17.22 -3.92
N ASN A 108 14.46 -18.32 -3.34
CA ASN A 108 14.22 -18.75 -1.97
C ASN A 108 15.58 -19.09 -1.33
N GLY A 109 16.19 -18.10 -0.66
CA GLY A 109 17.60 -18.12 -0.26
C GLY A 109 18.43 -17.04 -0.97
N ASN A 110 19.76 -17.18 -0.92
CA ASN A 110 20.67 -16.25 -1.60
C ASN A 110 20.72 -16.54 -3.13
N SER A 111 20.61 -15.48 -3.93
CA SER A 111 20.55 -15.53 -5.40
C SER A 111 20.71 -14.12 -5.97
N TYR A 112 21.19 -13.99 -7.21
CA TYR A 112 21.35 -12.71 -7.90
C TYR A 112 20.69 -12.75 -9.29
N LEU A 113 20.06 -11.64 -9.66
CA LEU A 113 19.73 -11.27 -11.03
C LEU A 113 20.68 -10.16 -11.46
N CYS A 114 21.51 -10.44 -12.46
CA CYS A 114 22.61 -9.55 -12.81
C CYS A 114 23.05 -9.63 -14.27
N VAL A 115 23.76 -8.61 -14.73
CA VAL A 115 24.72 -8.77 -15.83
C VAL A 115 26.03 -9.27 -15.23
N TYR A 116 26.50 -10.41 -15.70
CA TYR A 116 27.72 -11.07 -15.28
C TYR A 116 28.71 -11.14 -16.45
N GLY A 117 29.98 -11.29 -16.14
CA GLY A 117 30.98 -11.58 -17.16
C GLY A 117 32.41 -11.56 -16.63
N TRP A 118 33.34 -11.65 -17.59
CA TRP A 118 34.77 -11.61 -17.30
C TRP A 118 35.52 -10.74 -18.30
N THR A 119 36.65 -10.22 -17.84
CA THR A 119 37.73 -9.72 -18.70
C THR A 119 39.04 -10.47 -18.47
N THR A 120 39.96 -10.32 -19.42
CA THR A 120 41.35 -10.81 -19.36
C THR A 120 42.33 -9.66 -19.58
N ASP A 121 43.54 -9.74 -19.02
CA ASP A 121 44.54 -8.67 -19.04
C ASP A 121 44.04 -7.26 -18.60
N PRO A 122 43.55 -7.07 -17.35
CA PRO A 122 43.58 -7.99 -16.21
C PRO A 122 42.45 -9.02 -16.18
N LEU A 123 42.68 -10.12 -15.45
CA LEU A 123 41.63 -11.07 -15.09
C LEU A 123 40.70 -10.43 -14.05
N VAL A 124 39.45 -10.22 -14.43
CA VAL A 124 38.41 -9.63 -13.59
C VAL A 124 37.12 -10.41 -13.84
N GLU A 125 36.47 -10.82 -12.76
CA GLU A 125 35.06 -11.24 -12.75
C GLU A 125 34.21 -10.02 -12.40
N TYR A 126 33.05 -9.83 -13.01
CA TYR A 126 32.25 -8.65 -12.70
C TYR A 126 30.75 -8.91 -12.69
N TYR A 127 30.06 -8.01 -11.96
CA TYR A 127 28.65 -8.08 -11.65
C TYR A 127 28.01 -6.69 -11.71
N ILE A 128 26.91 -6.56 -12.44
CA ILE A 128 25.95 -5.45 -12.32
C ILE A 128 24.65 -6.07 -11.80
N ILE A 129 24.42 -5.92 -10.50
CA ILE A 129 23.31 -6.56 -9.78
C ILE A 129 22.08 -5.66 -9.81
N GLU A 130 21.02 -6.13 -10.46
CA GLU A 130 19.72 -5.46 -10.54
C GLU A 130 18.78 -5.91 -9.42
N SER A 131 18.81 -7.19 -9.06
CA SER A 131 18.03 -7.75 -7.94
C SER A 131 18.77 -8.91 -7.27
N TRP A 132 18.31 -9.29 -6.08
CA TRP A 132 18.89 -10.34 -5.26
C TRP A 132 17.81 -11.05 -4.43
N GLY A 133 18.14 -12.20 -3.86
CA GLY A 133 17.32 -12.93 -2.88
C GLY A 133 17.41 -12.32 -1.48
N ASP A 134 17.77 -13.14 -0.50
CA ASP A 134 17.79 -12.77 0.92
C ASP A 134 19.00 -11.90 1.33
N TRP A 135 20.06 -11.85 0.52
CA TRP A 135 21.29 -11.13 0.83
C TRP A 135 21.68 -10.17 -0.29
N ARG A 136 22.00 -8.92 0.07
CA ARG A 136 22.53 -7.92 -0.87
C ARG A 136 24.06 -8.05 -0.95
N PRO A 137 24.63 -8.39 -2.11
CA PRO A 137 26.08 -8.51 -2.26
C PRO A 137 26.79 -7.14 -2.23
N PRO A 138 28.13 -7.09 -2.11
CA PRO A 138 29.04 -8.20 -1.80
C PRO A 138 29.50 -8.22 -0.32
N GLY A 139 28.95 -7.35 0.53
CA GLY A 139 29.37 -7.21 1.94
C GLY A 139 30.72 -6.51 2.15
N ALA A 140 31.22 -5.80 1.12
CA ALA A 140 32.45 -5.00 1.19
C ALA A 140 32.17 -3.51 1.49
N GLN A 141 33.22 -2.73 1.73
CA GLN A 141 33.13 -1.27 1.79
C GLN A 141 32.91 -0.69 0.39
N SER A 142 31.99 0.26 0.26
CA SER A 142 31.69 0.91 -1.02
C SER A 142 32.83 1.85 -1.42
N LYS A 143 33.19 1.82 -2.71
CA LYS A 143 34.15 2.76 -3.34
C LYS A 143 33.48 4.03 -3.85
N GLY A 144 32.15 4.08 -3.89
CA GLY A 144 31.39 5.21 -4.39
C GLY A 144 30.00 4.81 -4.88
N ARG A 145 29.30 5.78 -5.49
CA ARG A 145 27.98 5.57 -6.10
C ARG A 145 27.97 6.05 -7.54
N ILE A 146 27.07 5.47 -8.32
CA ILE A 146 26.75 5.90 -9.68
C ILE A 146 25.23 5.97 -9.85
N ASN A 147 24.76 6.92 -10.65
CA ASN A 147 23.36 7.09 -11.01
C ASN A 147 23.23 6.84 -12.52
N VAL A 148 22.50 5.80 -12.91
CA VAL A 148 22.33 5.34 -14.29
C VAL A 148 21.05 4.52 -14.39
N ASP A 149 20.43 4.42 -15.57
CA ASP A 149 19.23 3.60 -15.83
C ASP A 149 18.04 3.81 -14.87
N GLY A 150 17.90 5.05 -14.36
CA GLY A 150 16.90 5.41 -13.36
C GLY A 150 17.11 4.74 -11.99
N GLY A 151 18.36 4.45 -11.62
CA GLY A 151 18.71 3.85 -10.34
C GLY A 151 20.03 4.36 -9.78
N THR A 152 20.20 4.21 -8.47
CA THR A 152 21.49 4.39 -7.77
C THR A 152 22.14 3.03 -7.56
N TYR A 153 23.45 2.92 -7.77
CA TYR A 153 24.24 1.72 -7.50
C TYR A 153 25.40 2.07 -6.57
N ASP A 154 25.60 1.26 -5.53
CA ASP A 154 26.86 1.26 -4.79
C ASP A 154 27.90 0.46 -5.57
N VAL A 155 29.13 0.95 -5.64
CA VAL A 155 30.24 0.33 -6.38
C VAL A 155 31.22 -0.32 -5.41
N TYR A 156 31.64 -1.55 -5.69
CA TYR A 156 32.56 -2.31 -4.83
C TYR A 156 33.67 -2.99 -5.65
N GLU A 157 34.80 -3.23 -4.98
CA GLU A 157 35.90 -4.05 -5.47
C GLU A 157 36.28 -5.06 -4.39
N THR A 158 36.36 -6.34 -4.76
CA THR A 158 36.80 -7.43 -3.87
C THR A 158 37.90 -8.26 -4.53
N THR A 159 38.68 -8.99 -3.74
CA THR A 159 39.73 -9.90 -4.24
C THR A 159 39.33 -11.35 -3.97
N ARG A 160 39.40 -12.20 -4.99
CA ARG A 160 39.25 -13.65 -4.89
C ARG A 160 40.63 -14.28 -4.93
N VAL A 161 41.00 -15.01 -3.88
CA VAL A 161 42.34 -15.60 -3.71
C VAL A 161 42.28 -17.11 -3.93
N GLN A 162 43.05 -17.60 -4.91
CA GLN A 162 43.13 -19.02 -5.30
C GLN A 162 41.75 -19.66 -5.53
N GLN A 163 40.90 -19.01 -6.34
CA GLN A 163 39.55 -19.45 -6.65
C GLN A 163 39.44 -19.92 -8.12
N PRO A 164 38.44 -20.74 -8.47
CA PRO A 164 38.14 -21.08 -9.86
C PRO A 164 37.89 -19.83 -10.71
N SER A 165 38.33 -19.86 -11.96
CA SER A 165 38.11 -18.81 -12.96
C SER A 165 38.13 -19.40 -14.38
N ILE A 166 37.85 -18.55 -15.38
CA ILE A 166 37.94 -18.90 -16.81
C ILE A 166 39.34 -19.34 -17.29
N ILE A 167 40.39 -19.13 -16.48
CA ILE A 167 41.76 -19.63 -16.76
C ILE A 167 42.24 -20.69 -15.74
N GLY A 168 41.32 -21.30 -14.98
CA GLY A 168 41.62 -22.22 -13.89
C GLY A 168 41.77 -21.51 -12.54
N THR A 169 42.46 -22.13 -11.57
CA THR A 169 42.62 -21.54 -10.23
C THR A 169 43.55 -20.33 -10.26
N ALA A 170 43.03 -19.16 -9.92
CA ALA A 170 43.75 -17.90 -9.97
C ALA A 170 43.45 -16.99 -8.77
N THR A 171 44.20 -15.89 -8.66
CA THR A 171 43.87 -14.76 -7.78
C THR A 171 43.52 -13.56 -8.65
N PHE A 172 42.33 -12.98 -8.45
CA PHE A 172 41.75 -11.98 -9.35
C PHE A 172 40.83 -11.00 -8.61
N GLN A 173 40.53 -9.88 -9.27
CA GLN A 173 39.58 -8.89 -8.74
C GLN A 173 38.14 -9.23 -9.17
N GLN A 174 37.20 -8.85 -8.33
CA GLN A 174 35.76 -8.86 -8.58
C GLN A 174 35.23 -7.44 -8.53
N TYR A 175 34.58 -6.98 -9.59
CA TYR A 175 33.99 -5.64 -9.69
C TYR A 175 32.47 -5.70 -9.61
N TRP A 176 31.87 -4.80 -8.82
CA TRP A 176 30.44 -4.80 -8.56
C TRP A 176 29.85 -3.41 -8.74
N SER A 177 28.71 -3.34 -9.42
CA SER A 177 27.70 -2.32 -9.18
C SER A 177 26.47 -3.01 -8.62
N VAL A 178 25.98 -2.58 -7.46
CA VAL A 178 24.82 -3.19 -6.81
C VAL A 178 23.75 -2.13 -6.61
N ARG A 179 22.58 -2.32 -7.22
CA ARG A 179 21.48 -1.35 -7.12
C ARG A 179 21.08 -1.14 -5.65
N THR A 180 20.68 0.06 -5.27
CA THR A 180 20.21 0.34 -3.89
C THR A 180 18.85 -0.30 -3.63
N GLU A 181 18.06 -0.50 -4.69
CA GLU A 181 16.71 -1.09 -4.68
C GLU A 181 16.59 -2.16 -5.77
N LYS A 182 15.83 -3.22 -5.50
CA LYS A 182 15.64 -4.34 -6.43
C LYS A 182 14.85 -3.92 -7.68
N LYS A 183 15.30 -4.36 -8.86
CA LYS A 183 14.65 -4.14 -10.17
C LYS A 183 14.76 -5.42 -11.01
N THR A 184 13.69 -5.86 -11.68
CA THR A 184 13.72 -7.10 -12.50
C THR A 184 13.41 -6.90 -13.99
N SER A 185 13.27 -5.64 -14.44
CA SER A 185 13.14 -5.30 -15.86
C SER A 185 13.65 -3.89 -16.14
N GLY A 186 14.01 -3.62 -17.40
CA GLY A 186 14.47 -2.31 -17.86
C GLY A 186 15.63 -2.42 -18.86
N VAL A 187 16.53 -1.45 -18.82
CA VAL A 187 17.80 -1.46 -19.54
C VAL A 187 18.93 -1.38 -18.52
N VAL A 188 20.02 -2.11 -18.75
CA VAL A 188 21.31 -1.95 -18.08
C VAL A 188 22.31 -1.40 -19.10
N SER A 189 22.79 -0.19 -18.86
CA SER A 189 23.79 0.53 -19.67
C SER A 189 25.19 0.04 -19.29
N VAL A 190 25.49 -1.23 -19.60
CA VAL A 190 26.70 -1.96 -19.19
C VAL A 190 28.00 -1.15 -19.39
N SER A 191 28.14 -0.43 -20.50
CA SER A 191 29.33 0.41 -20.76
C SER A 191 29.48 1.60 -19.81
N GLU A 192 28.39 2.18 -19.28
CA GLU A 192 28.47 3.26 -18.28
C GLU A 192 28.96 2.76 -16.92
N HIS A 193 28.56 1.54 -16.53
CA HIS A 193 29.12 0.88 -15.35
C HIS A 193 30.62 0.66 -15.50
N PHE A 194 31.06 0.12 -16.64
CA PHE A 194 32.48 -0.12 -16.91
C PHE A 194 33.29 1.18 -16.93
N ALA A 195 32.79 2.23 -17.58
CA ALA A 195 33.43 3.54 -17.59
C ALA A 195 33.48 4.16 -16.19
N ALA A 196 32.46 3.96 -15.35
CA ALA A 196 32.47 4.43 -13.97
C ALA A 196 33.45 3.66 -13.08
N TRP A 197 33.57 2.35 -13.25
CA TRP A 197 34.59 1.54 -12.58
C TRP A 197 36.00 2.02 -12.94
N GLU A 198 36.28 2.25 -14.23
CA GLU A 198 37.58 2.80 -14.68
C GLU A 198 37.84 4.20 -14.08
N ARG A 199 36.82 5.07 -13.99
CA ARG A 199 36.91 6.38 -13.28
C ARG A 199 37.23 6.22 -11.79
N MET A 200 36.85 5.10 -11.16
CA MET A 200 37.18 4.74 -9.76
C MET A 200 38.46 3.89 -9.62
N GLY A 201 39.28 3.82 -10.68
CA GLY A 201 40.55 3.09 -10.71
C GLY A 201 40.43 1.57 -10.87
N MET A 202 39.22 1.05 -11.12
CA MET A 202 38.95 -0.37 -11.31
C MET A 202 39.13 -0.69 -12.80
N LYS A 203 40.34 -1.10 -13.18
CA LYS A 203 40.75 -1.27 -14.58
C LYS A 203 40.11 -2.50 -15.23
N MET A 204 39.31 -2.28 -16.26
CA MET A 204 38.76 -3.36 -17.11
C MET A 204 39.82 -3.91 -18.09
N GLY A 205 39.67 -5.18 -18.46
CA GLY A 205 40.51 -5.86 -19.46
C GLY A 205 39.84 -6.01 -20.83
N LYS A 206 40.36 -6.93 -21.63
CA LYS A 206 39.73 -7.41 -22.88
C LYS A 206 38.55 -8.32 -22.53
N MET A 207 37.41 -8.11 -23.17
CA MET A 207 36.17 -8.81 -22.85
C MET A 207 36.27 -10.32 -23.16
N TYR A 208 35.77 -11.15 -22.25
CA TYR A 208 35.56 -12.58 -22.48
C TYR A 208 34.07 -12.94 -22.56
N GLU A 209 33.23 -12.36 -21.69
CA GLU A 209 31.81 -12.70 -21.62
C GLU A 209 31.02 -11.49 -21.10
N VAL A 210 29.82 -11.25 -21.65
CA VAL A 210 28.78 -10.35 -21.12
C VAL A 210 27.46 -11.13 -21.21
N ALA A 211 26.82 -11.46 -20.09
CA ALA A 211 25.58 -12.23 -20.08
C ALA A 211 24.61 -11.85 -18.97
N LEU A 212 23.32 -11.79 -19.30
CA LEU A 212 22.27 -11.73 -18.28
C LEU A 212 22.20 -13.09 -17.58
N THR A 213 22.26 -13.06 -16.25
CA THR A 213 22.60 -14.21 -15.42
C THR A 213 21.72 -14.28 -14.19
N ILE A 214 21.24 -15.49 -13.92
CA ILE A 214 20.61 -15.92 -12.67
C ILE A 214 21.62 -16.77 -11.93
N GLU A 215 22.11 -16.30 -10.79
CA GLU A 215 22.99 -17.06 -9.89
C GLU A 215 22.21 -17.47 -8.64
N GLY A 216 22.39 -18.69 -8.15
CA GLY A 216 21.83 -19.18 -6.90
C GLY A 216 22.94 -19.72 -6.01
N TYR A 217 22.98 -19.31 -4.73
CA TYR A 217 23.95 -19.79 -3.76
C TYR A 217 23.25 -20.31 -2.49
N ARG A 218 23.45 -21.58 -2.16
CA ARG A 218 22.84 -22.27 -1.00
C ARG A 218 21.34 -22.06 -0.89
N SER A 219 20.63 -22.19 -2.01
CA SER A 219 19.24 -21.76 -2.16
C SER A 219 18.41 -22.71 -3.02
N SER A 220 17.13 -22.38 -3.13
CA SER A 220 16.21 -22.88 -4.15
C SER A 220 15.58 -21.68 -4.88
N GLY A 221 14.85 -21.90 -5.96
CA GLY A 221 14.11 -20.84 -6.63
C GLY A 221 13.81 -21.13 -8.10
N ARG A 222 13.27 -20.13 -8.77
CA ARG A 222 13.11 -20.13 -10.24
C ARG A 222 13.21 -18.71 -10.79
N ALA A 223 13.44 -18.62 -12.09
CA ALA A 223 13.31 -17.38 -12.84
C ALA A 223 12.81 -17.65 -14.27
N ASN A 224 12.10 -16.69 -14.84
CA ASN A 224 11.72 -16.68 -16.26
C ASN A 224 12.22 -15.38 -16.89
N VAL A 225 13.24 -15.48 -17.74
CA VAL A 225 13.85 -14.36 -18.46
C VAL A 225 13.08 -14.19 -19.77
N TYR A 226 11.93 -13.51 -19.71
CA TYR A 226 11.04 -13.24 -20.84
C TYR A 226 11.55 -12.13 -21.77
N THR A 227 12.54 -11.34 -21.36
CA THR A 227 13.26 -10.40 -22.24
C THR A 227 14.75 -10.39 -21.89
N ASN A 228 15.59 -10.51 -22.91
CA ASN A 228 17.06 -10.38 -22.83
C ASN A 228 17.60 -10.04 -24.21
N GLU A 229 17.80 -8.74 -24.46
CA GLU A 229 18.27 -8.19 -25.73
C GLU A 229 19.63 -7.51 -25.51
N LEU A 230 20.70 -8.23 -25.84
CA LEU A 230 22.06 -7.71 -25.78
C LEU A 230 22.38 -6.93 -27.05
N THR A 231 22.62 -5.63 -26.91
CA THR A 231 23.03 -4.73 -27.99
C THR A 231 24.51 -4.37 -27.84
N ILE A 232 25.25 -4.42 -28.95
CA ILE A 232 26.68 -4.07 -29.03
C ILE A 232 26.89 -3.13 -30.22
N GLY A 233 27.52 -1.98 -30.00
CA GLY A 233 27.87 -1.00 -31.06
C GLY A 233 26.74 -0.04 -31.48
N GLY A 234 25.60 -0.04 -30.79
CA GLY A 234 24.54 0.95 -30.97
C GLY A 234 24.83 2.30 -30.28
N PRO A 235 23.98 3.33 -30.46
CA PRO A 235 24.04 4.54 -29.64
C PRO A 235 23.82 4.20 -28.15
N ALA A 236 24.32 5.06 -27.25
CA ALA A 236 23.97 4.97 -25.83
C ALA A 236 22.45 5.17 -25.64
N PRO A 237 21.77 4.40 -24.76
CA PRO A 237 20.37 4.62 -24.46
C PRO A 237 20.15 6.07 -23.99
N ASN A 238 19.22 6.78 -24.62
CA ASN A 238 18.96 8.18 -24.27
C ASN A 238 18.24 8.23 -22.91
N PRO A 239 18.80 8.87 -21.84
CA PRO A 239 18.20 8.82 -20.50
C PRO A 239 16.78 9.38 -20.40
N GLY A 240 16.33 10.15 -21.40
CA GLY A 240 15.00 10.75 -21.48
C GLY A 240 13.99 10.04 -22.40
N ASN A 241 14.36 8.98 -23.13
CA ASN A 241 13.40 8.24 -23.98
C ASN A 241 13.03 6.89 -23.35
N GLN A 242 11.92 6.86 -22.62
CA GLN A 242 11.19 5.61 -22.43
C GLN A 242 10.44 5.29 -23.74
N GLU A 243 10.92 4.27 -24.47
CA GLU A 243 10.28 3.76 -25.69
C GLU A 243 10.20 2.22 -25.67
N PRO A 244 9.22 1.63 -26.39
CA PRO A 244 8.27 0.71 -25.76
C PRO A 244 8.86 -0.66 -25.44
N GLN A 245 8.30 -1.31 -24.42
CA GLN A 245 8.52 -2.74 -24.20
C GLN A 245 7.75 -3.56 -25.26
N PRO A 246 8.16 -4.80 -25.55
CA PRO A 246 7.31 -5.73 -26.29
C PRO A 246 5.95 -5.83 -25.61
N GLN A 247 4.87 -5.43 -26.30
CA GLN A 247 3.52 -5.52 -25.75
C GLN A 247 3.08 -6.99 -25.71
N LEU A 248 3.34 -7.62 -24.56
CA LEU A 248 2.42 -8.57 -23.95
C LEU A 248 0.99 -8.01 -24.02
N PRO A 249 -0.06 -8.85 -24.11
CA PRO A 249 -1.43 -8.38 -24.25
C PRO A 249 -1.73 -7.20 -23.30
N THR A 250 -2.14 -6.09 -23.88
CA THR A 250 -2.68 -4.94 -23.14
C THR A 250 -4.14 -4.82 -23.53
N ASN A 251 -5.05 -5.30 -22.70
CA ASN A 251 -6.43 -4.83 -22.79
C ASN A 251 -6.38 -3.33 -22.38
N PRO A 252 -6.92 -2.38 -23.19
CA PRO A 252 -6.93 -0.98 -22.80
C PRO A 252 -7.50 -0.77 -21.39
N GLY A 253 -8.55 -1.51 -21.04
CA GLY A 253 -9.25 -1.38 -19.76
C GLY A 253 -9.79 0.02 -19.51
N PRO A 254 -10.36 0.29 -18.33
CA PRO A 254 -10.63 1.64 -17.87
C PRO A 254 -9.33 2.43 -17.58
N ASP A 255 -9.31 3.71 -17.96
CA ASP A 255 -8.20 4.66 -17.66
C ASP A 255 -8.01 4.89 -16.16
N SER A 256 -9.06 4.66 -15.35
CA SER A 256 -9.05 4.68 -13.89
C SER A 256 -10.17 3.79 -13.37
N ARG A 257 -9.97 3.14 -12.22
CA ARG A 257 -10.96 2.29 -11.54
C ARG A 257 -11.03 2.65 -10.08
N LYS A 258 -12.21 2.75 -9.49
CA LYS A 258 -12.34 2.88 -8.03
C LYS A 258 -11.98 1.56 -7.38
N ALA A 259 -11.08 1.57 -6.39
CA ALA A 259 -10.62 0.36 -5.73
C ALA A 259 -11.78 -0.41 -5.06
N ASN A 260 -12.76 0.33 -4.51
CA ASN A 260 -13.98 -0.20 -3.90
C ASN A 260 -15.10 -0.55 -4.91
N SER A 261 -14.82 -0.52 -6.20
CA SER A 261 -15.68 -1.11 -7.23
C SER A 261 -15.19 -2.51 -7.60
N LYS A 262 -16.06 -3.29 -8.24
CA LYS A 262 -15.71 -4.59 -8.80
C LYS A 262 -14.80 -4.39 -10.01
N ILE A 263 -13.60 -4.95 -9.98
CA ILE A 263 -12.61 -4.87 -11.06
C ILE A 263 -12.53 -6.25 -11.70
N GLU A 264 -13.08 -6.38 -12.91
CA GLU A 264 -13.03 -7.62 -13.70
C GLU A 264 -11.56 -7.93 -14.06
N ALA A 265 -11.11 -9.16 -13.86
CA ALA A 265 -9.70 -9.52 -14.01
C ALA A 265 -9.29 -9.55 -15.48
N GLU A 266 -10.23 -9.80 -16.41
CA GLU A 266 -10.00 -9.68 -17.85
C GLU A 266 -9.81 -8.24 -18.34
N GLU A 267 -10.13 -7.23 -17.52
CA GLU A 267 -9.82 -5.81 -17.79
C GLU A 267 -8.39 -5.41 -17.39
N TYR A 268 -7.46 -6.36 -17.29
CA TYR A 268 -6.05 -6.12 -16.97
C TYR A 268 -5.38 -5.15 -17.95
N ASN A 269 -4.52 -4.25 -17.46
CA ASN A 269 -3.74 -3.37 -18.34
C ASN A 269 -2.46 -4.04 -18.88
N ALA A 270 -1.91 -5.04 -18.16
CA ALA A 270 -0.84 -5.90 -18.67
C ALA A 270 -0.80 -7.26 -17.95
N VAL A 271 -0.42 -8.31 -18.67
CA VAL A 271 0.01 -9.63 -18.17
C VAL A 271 1.54 -9.76 -18.27
N SER A 272 2.19 -10.60 -17.45
CA SER A 272 3.62 -10.91 -17.63
C SER A 272 3.93 -12.05 -18.61
N THR A 273 2.94 -12.88 -18.94
CA THR A 273 3.11 -14.03 -19.85
C THR A 273 2.08 -13.98 -20.98
N SER A 274 2.35 -14.68 -22.08
CA SER A 274 1.39 -14.91 -23.17
C SER A 274 0.61 -16.22 -23.02
N THR A 275 0.75 -16.91 -21.88
CA THR A 275 0.06 -18.18 -21.58
C THR A 275 -1.20 -17.98 -20.75
N MET A 276 -1.34 -16.85 -20.07
CA MET A 276 -2.61 -16.44 -19.46
C MET A 276 -3.63 -16.10 -20.56
N GLU A 277 -4.83 -16.67 -20.46
CA GLU A 277 -5.91 -16.47 -21.42
C GLU A 277 -7.19 -15.97 -20.73
N ILE A 278 -8.01 -15.22 -21.47
CA ILE A 278 -9.38 -14.92 -21.05
C ILE A 278 -10.21 -16.20 -21.23
N ILE A 279 -10.74 -16.72 -20.12
CA ILE A 279 -11.60 -17.91 -20.06
C ILE A 279 -13.03 -17.52 -19.73
N GLY A 280 -14.01 -18.33 -20.13
CA GLY A 280 -15.39 -18.15 -19.68
C GLY A 280 -15.60 -18.67 -18.26
N THR A 281 -16.40 -17.98 -17.46
CA THR A 281 -16.85 -18.46 -16.14
C THR A 281 -18.15 -19.26 -16.28
N GLY A 282 -18.40 -20.23 -15.38
CA GLY A 282 -19.54 -21.15 -15.47
C GLY A 282 -20.94 -20.49 -15.35
N ASP A 283 -21.00 -19.20 -15.00
CA ASP A 283 -22.19 -18.35 -14.94
C ASP A 283 -22.34 -17.42 -16.16
N GLY A 284 -21.44 -17.49 -17.14
CA GLY A 284 -21.52 -16.74 -18.41
C GLY A 284 -20.79 -15.39 -18.44
N GLY A 285 -19.96 -15.10 -17.44
CA GLY A 285 -18.95 -14.04 -17.48
C GLY A 285 -17.63 -14.52 -18.09
N ASN A 286 -16.55 -13.76 -17.89
CA ASN A 286 -15.19 -14.20 -18.19
C ASN A 286 -14.29 -14.02 -16.96
N GLY A 287 -13.03 -14.42 -17.10
CA GLY A 287 -11.96 -14.21 -16.13
C GLY A 287 -10.63 -14.58 -16.76
N ILE A 288 -9.56 -14.61 -15.95
CA ILE A 288 -8.23 -15.07 -16.38
C ILE A 288 -7.93 -16.45 -15.83
N GLY A 289 -7.52 -17.34 -16.74
CA GLY A 289 -7.05 -18.69 -16.45
C GLY A 289 -5.71 -18.99 -17.10
N TYR A 290 -5.28 -20.25 -17.01
CA TYR A 290 -3.94 -20.72 -17.41
C TYR A 290 -2.78 -19.97 -16.72
N ILE A 291 -3.07 -19.38 -15.55
CA ILE A 291 -2.09 -18.71 -14.69
C ILE A 291 -1.11 -19.75 -14.15
N GLU A 292 0.19 -19.54 -14.35
CA GLU A 292 1.23 -20.39 -13.78
C GLU A 292 1.89 -19.78 -12.53
N SER A 293 2.76 -20.57 -11.90
CA SER A 293 3.50 -20.17 -10.71
C SER A 293 4.59 -19.17 -11.12
N GLY A 294 4.36 -17.89 -10.88
CA GLY A 294 5.25 -16.79 -11.27
C GLY A 294 4.59 -15.74 -12.16
N ASP A 295 3.38 -15.99 -12.62
CA ASP A 295 2.64 -15.07 -13.48
C ASP A 295 2.19 -13.82 -12.72
N THR A 296 1.89 -12.74 -13.45
CA THR A 296 1.39 -11.48 -12.87
C THR A 296 0.32 -10.81 -13.73
N LEU A 297 -0.66 -10.19 -13.06
CA LEU A 297 -1.68 -9.31 -13.67
C LEU A 297 -1.53 -7.89 -13.11
N THR A 298 -1.42 -6.91 -14.01
CA THR A 298 -1.24 -5.49 -13.67
C THR A 298 -2.47 -4.68 -14.03
N PHE A 299 -2.95 -3.89 -13.07
CA PHE A 299 -4.08 -2.97 -13.21
C PHE A 299 -3.61 -1.57 -12.85
N LYS A 300 -3.75 -0.63 -13.78
CA LYS A 300 -3.28 0.75 -13.62
C LYS A 300 -4.34 1.64 -13.01
N ASN A 301 -3.89 2.73 -12.39
CA ASN A 301 -4.74 3.83 -11.92
C ASN A 301 -5.94 3.36 -11.06
N ILE A 302 -5.67 2.49 -10.09
CA ILE A 302 -6.66 2.09 -9.08
C ILE A 302 -6.76 3.21 -8.04
N ASP A 303 -7.89 3.89 -8.00
CA ASP A 303 -8.20 4.95 -7.05
C ASP A 303 -8.69 4.36 -5.72
N PHE A 304 -7.80 4.35 -4.72
CA PHE A 304 -8.10 3.89 -3.37
C PHE A 304 -8.79 4.95 -2.49
N GLY A 305 -8.96 6.17 -2.98
CA GLY A 305 -9.48 7.29 -2.21
C GLY A 305 -8.79 7.44 -0.85
N SER A 306 -9.59 7.51 0.22
CA SER A 306 -9.13 7.67 1.60
C SER A 306 -8.48 6.43 2.23
N GLY A 307 -8.45 5.29 1.53
CA GLY A 307 -7.75 4.10 1.99
C GLY A 307 -8.51 2.80 1.77
N ALA A 308 -7.83 1.78 1.24
CA ALA A 308 -8.23 0.39 1.40
C ALA A 308 -7.16 -0.41 2.14
N ASN A 309 -7.61 -1.33 3.00
CA ASN A 309 -6.76 -2.27 3.73
C ASN A 309 -7.33 -3.70 3.73
N THR A 310 -8.30 -3.98 2.84
CA THR A 310 -8.69 -5.34 2.44
C THR A 310 -8.63 -5.50 0.93
N PHE A 311 -8.41 -6.74 0.48
CA PHE A 311 -8.52 -7.18 -0.91
C PHE A 311 -9.38 -8.44 -0.94
N THR A 312 -10.39 -8.46 -1.81
CA THR A 312 -11.31 -9.59 -2.01
C THR A 312 -11.27 -9.98 -3.48
N ALA A 313 -11.15 -11.26 -3.80
CA ALA A 313 -11.18 -11.77 -5.18
C ALA A 313 -12.07 -13.00 -5.33
N ARG A 314 -12.78 -13.09 -6.45
CA ARG A 314 -13.53 -14.28 -6.88
C ARG A 314 -12.61 -15.18 -7.70
N VAL A 315 -12.32 -16.37 -7.18
CA VAL A 315 -11.30 -17.28 -7.71
C VAL A 315 -11.78 -18.73 -7.70
N ALA A 316 -11.26 -19.55 -8.62
CA ALA A 316 -11.43 -20.99 -8.65
C ALA A 316 -10.07 -21.71 -8.73
N SER A 317 -9.93 -22.88 -8.12
CA SER A 317 -8.73 -23.71 -8.27
C SER A 317 -9.05 -25.20 -8.10
N GLY A 318 -8.64 -25.98 -9.10
CA GLY A 318 -8.62 -27.44 -9.03
C GLY A 318 -7.30 -28.02 -8.50
N ALA A 319 -6.38 -27.20 -7.98
CA ALA A 319 -5.05 -27.65 -7.57
C ALA A 319 -5.03 -28.24 -6.14
N ASP A 320 -4.32 -29.37 -5.97
CA ASP A 320 -4.13 -30.04 -4.67
C ASP A 320 -3.32 -29.19 -3.66
N THR A 321 -2.49 -28.27 -4.16
CA THR A 321 -1.63 -27.38 -3.36
C THR A 321 -2.18 -25.96 -3.38
N ALA A 322 -2.13 -25.28 -2.24
CA ALA A 322 -2.56 -23.89 -2.15
C ALA A 322 -1.71 -22.94 -3.02
N THR A 323 -2.40 -22.07 -3.76
CA THR A 323 -1.83 -20.97 -4.54
C THR A 323 -1.99 -19.68 -3.76
N ASN A 324 -0.94 -18.86 -3.67
CA ASN A 324 -1.02 -17.51 -3.11
C ASN A 324 -1.08 -16.47 -4.23
N ILE A 325 -1.80 -15.38 -3.98
CA ILE A 325 -1.83 -14.17 -4.80
C ILE A 325 -1.24 -13.04 -3.94
N ASP A 326 0.00 -12.65 -4.21
CA ASP A 326 0.66 -11.51 -3.57
C ASP A 326 0.11 -10.22 -4.21
N ILE A 327 -0.48 -9.32 -3.43
CA ILE A 327 -1.01 -8.04 -3.90
C ILE A 327 0.04 -6.95 -3.66
N ARG A 328 0.50 -6.29 -4.72
CA ARG A 328 1.65 -5.37 -4.68
C ARG A 328 1.37 -4.02 -5.32
N LEU A 329 1.94 -2.98 -4.72
CA LEU A 329 1.94 -1.63 -5.28
C LEU A 329 2.94 -1.48 -6.43
N ASN A 330 2.46 -0.89 -7.53
CA ASN A 330 3.22 -0.29 -8.63
C ASN A 330 4.15 -1.22 -9.45
N SER A 331 4.53 -2.39 -8.93
CA SER A 331 5.27 -3.42 -9.68
C SER A 331 5.21 -4.79 -8.98
N ALA A 332 5.54 -5.86 -9.72
CA ALA A 332 5.66 -7.23 -9.18
C ALA A 332 6.69 -7.39 -8.05
N ASN A 333 7.62 -6.43 -7.86
CA ASN A 333 8.59 -6.41 -6.76
C ASN A 333 8.28 -5.32 -5.72
N GLY A 334 7.27 -4.48 -5.96
CA GLY A 334 6.92 -3.37 -5.09
C GLY A 334 6.35 -3.82 -3.75
N THR A 335 6.02 -2.84 -2.90
CA THR A 335 5.49 -3.06 -1.55
C THR A 335 4.32 -4.03 -1.60
N ARG A 336 4.52 -5.21 -1.00
CA ARG A 336 3.45 -6.17 -0.83
C ARG A 336 2.48 -5.65 0.20
N LEU A 337 1.30 -5.27 -0.26
CA LEU A 337 0.22 -4.83 0.61
C LEU A 337 -0.27 -6.02 1.43
N GLY A 338 -0.57 -7.16 0.78
CA GLY A 338 -0.94 -8.41 1.46
C GLY A 338 -0.80 -9.63 0.55
N THR A 339 -1.29 -10.78 1.03
CA THR A 339 -1.30 -12.05 0.30
C THR A 339 -2.64 -12.73 0.50
N LEU A 340 -3.33 -13.08 -0.59
CA LEU A 340 -4.54 -13.90 -0.57
C LEU A 340 -4.13 -15.37 -0.78
N SER A 341 -4.59 -16.29 0.08
CA SER A 341 -4.24 -17.72 -0.03
C SER A 341 -5.45 -18.53 -0.50
N VAL A 342 -5.32 -19.14 -1.67
CA VAL A 342 -6.36 -19.89 -2.38
C VAL A 342 -6.04 -21.38 -2.28
N ARG A 343 -6.92 -22.15 -1.62
CA ARG A 343 -6.90 -23.62 -1.65
C ARG A 343 -7.81 -24.11 -2.78
N SER A 344 -7.80 -25.41 -3.05
CA SER A 344 -8.79 -26.02 -3.95
C SER A 344 -10.20 -25.59 -3.57
N THR A 345 -10.95 -25.06 -4.53
CA THR A 345 -12.36 -24.65 -4.37
C THR A 345 -13.33 -25.77 -4.75
N GLY A 346 -12.82 -26.84 -5.36
CA GLY A 346 -13.53 -28.03 -5.84
C GLY A 346 -12.99 -28.48 -7.20
N ASP A 347 -13.04 -27.57 -8.17
CA ASP A 347 -12.51 -27.71 -9.54
C ASP A 347 -12.18 -26.32 -10.12
N TRP A 348 -11.86 -26.27 -11.42
CA TRP A 348 -11.47 -25.05 -12.13
C TRP A 348 -12.62 -24.08 -12.44
N ASP A 349 -13.87 -24.53 -12.32
CA ASP A 349 -15.09 -23.76 -12.63
C ASP A 349 -15.87 -23.39 -11.35
N THR A 350 -15.50 -23.95 -10.19
CA THR A 350 -16.11 -23.71 -8.89
C THR A 350 -15.53 -22.45 -8.25
N TYR A 351 -16.02 -21.28 -8.66
CA TYR A 351 -15.58 -19.98 -8.11
C TYR A 351 -16.06 -19.74 -6.67
N ARG A 352 -15.22 -19.06 -5.88
CA ARG A 352 -15.46 -18.62 -4.49
C ARG A 352 -14.85 -17.24 -4.28
N GLU A 353 -15.52 -16.40 -3.48
CA GLU A 353 -14.95 -15.14 -3.01
C GLU A 353 -14.05 -15.39 -1.79
N LEU A 354 -12.83 -14.88 -1.85
CA LEU A 354 -11.84 -14.99 -0.77
C LEU A 354 -11.23 -13.60 -0.49
N SER A 355 -11.05 -13.28 0.79
CA SER A 355 -10.55 -11.98 1.25
C SER A 355 -9.25 -12.08 2.04
N THR A 356 -8.45 -11.02 2.02
CA THR A 356 -7.25 -10.86 2.85
C THR A 356 -7.09 -9.40 3.29
N ASN A 357 -6.44 -9.19 4.43
CA ASN A 357 -6.00 -7.86 4.83
C ASN A 357 -4.78 -7.46 4.02
N ILE A 358 -4.69 -6.18 3.71
CA ILE A 358 -3.56 -5.57 3.03
C ILE A 358 -3.13 -4.31 3.80
N SER A 359 -1.86 -3.92 3.65
CA SER A 359 -1.35 -2.65 4.18
C SER A 359 -2.16 -1.50 3.60
N ASN A 360 -2.54 -0.53 4.42
CA ASN A 360 -3.43 0.55 3.99
C ASN A 360 -2.81 1.32 2.81
N VAL A 361 -3.53 1.33 1.69
CA VAL A 361 -3.15 2.00 0.44
C VAL A 361 -4.18 3.10 0.15
N THR A 362 -3.71 4.31 -0.14
CA THR A 362 -4.51 5.53 -0.32
C THR A 362 -4.17 6.19 -1.66
N GLY A 363 -5.11 6.95 -2.23
CA GLY A 363 -4.93 7.66 -3.50
C GLY A 363 -4.81 6.72 -4.71
N VAL A 364 -4.42 7.26 -5.86
CA VAL A 364 -4.33 6.50 -7.11
C VAL A 364 -2.99 5.75 -7.21
N ASN A 365 -3.04 4.42 -7.36
CA ASN A 365 -1.86 3.56 -7.50
C ASN A 365 -2.07 2.46 -8.55
N ASP A 366 -0.99 1.93 -9.10
CA ASP A 366 -1.03 0.71 -9.90
C ASP A 366 -0.98 -0.51 -8.96
N ILE A 367 -1.69 -1.58 -9.33
CA ILE A 367 -1.72 -2.86 -8.61
C ILE A 367 -1.18 -3.97 -9.48
N VAL A 368 -0.29 -4.80 -8.90
CA VAL A 368 0.20 -6.02 -9.50
C VAL A 368 -0.15 -7.20 -8.60
N LEU A 369 -0.95 -8.13 -9.13
CA LEU A 369 -1.19 -9.44 -8.54
C LEU A 369 -0.07 -10.38 -8.99
N VAL A 370 0.56 -11.10 -8.07
CA VAL A 370 1.66 -12.05 -8.35
C VAL A 370 1.29 -13.44 -7.86
N PHE A 371 1.24 -14.40 -8.77
CA PHE A 371 0.68 -15.73 -8.51
C PHE A 371 1.76 -16.74 -8.12
N SER A 372 1.53 -17.49 -7.04
CA SER A 372 2.44 -18.56 -6.58
C SER A 372 2.09 -19.95 -7.10
N GLY A 373 1.12 -20.06 -8.00
CA GLY A 373 0.64 -21.34 -8.53
C GLY A 373 -0.62 -21.19 -9.37
N PRO A 374 -1.16 -22.31 -9.89
CA PRO A 374 -2.39 -22.33 -10.67
C PRO A 374 -3.65 -21.85 -9.90
N VAL A 375 -4.38 -20.93 -10.51
CA VAL A 375 -5.67 -20.40 -10.07
C VAL A 375 -6.37 -19.73 -11.27
N ASN A 376 -7.70 -19.75 -11.30
CA ASN A 376 -8.49 -18.90 -12.17
C ASN A 376 -9.04 -17.72 -11.35
N ILE A 377 -9.04 -16.51 -11.89
CA ILE A 377 -9.57 -15.30 -11.23
C ILE A 377 -10.57 -14.61 -12.13
N ASP A 378 -11.76 -14.34 -11.60
CA ASP A 378 -12.85 -13.65 -12.29
C ASP A 378 -12.76 -12.14 -12.02
N TRP A 379 -12.87 -11.71 -10.76
CA TRP A 379 -12.76 -10.30 -10.39
C TRP A 379 -12.16 -10.09 -9.00
N PHE A 380 -11.81 -8.84 -8.69
CA PHE A 380 -11.44 -8.43 -7.34
C PHE A 380 -11.94 -7.02 -6.98
N THR A 381 -11.87 -6.67 -5.70
CA THR A 381 -12.17 -5.35 -5.16
C THR A 381 -11.34 -5.09 -3.91
N PHE A 382 -11.25 -3.83 -3.50
CA PHE A 382 -10.49 -3.35 -2.36
C PHE A 382 -11.38 -2.57 -1.40
N GLY A 383 -11.35 -2.93 -0.11
CA GLY A 383 -12.22 -2.35 0.90
C GLY A 383 -11.48 -1.58 2.00
N SER A 384 -12.18 -0.62 2.59
CA SER A 384 -11.77 0.07 3.82
C SER A 384 -12.23 -0.75 5.04
N GLY A 385 -11.42 -1.71 5.48
CA GLY A 385 -11.51 -2.21 6.85
C GLY A 385 -11.01 -1.16 7.85
N GLY A 386 -11.26 -1.38 9.15
CA GLY A 386 -10.76 -0.48 10.20
C GLY A 386 -9.22 -0.45 10.24
N SER A 387 -8.63 0.74 10.31
CA SER A 387 -7.19 0.94 10.28
C SER A 387 -6.48 0.42 11.55
N GLN A 388 -5.35 -0.27 11.36
CA GLN A 388 -4.25 -0.29 12.32
C GLN A 388 -2.95 0.13 11.63
N GLN A 389 -2.24 1.06 12.26
CA GLN A 389 -0.90 1.54 11.87
C GLN A 389 -0.03 1.66 13.15
N PRO A 390 1.29 1.92 13.06
CA PRO A 390 2.30 0.88 13.17
C PRO A 390 3.08 0.91 14.49
N GLY A 391 3.58 -0.25 14.93
CA GLY A 391 4.49 -0.36 16.07
C GLY A 391 5.98 -0.36 15.65
N ASP A 392 6.77 0.49 16.30
CA ASP A 392 8.25 0.57 16.22
C ASP A 392 8.91 -0.67 16.91
N PRO A 393 10.21 -1.01 16.74
CA PRO A 393 10.55 -2.36 16.31
C PRO A 393 11.35 -3.10 17.39
N SER A 394 10.70 -3.46 18.49
CA SER A 394 11.35 -4.26 19.55
C SER A 394 10.39 -5.20 20.29
N GLY A 395 10.01 -6.29 19.64
CA GLY A 395 9.29 -7.41 20.24
C GLY A 395 9.31 -8.60 19.28
N PRO A 396 9.61 -9.84 19.74
CA PRO A 396 9.73 -10.97 18.82
C PRO A 396 8.37 -11.33 18.21
N THR A 397 8.31 -11.42 16.88
CA THR A 397 7.18 -12.02 16.17
C THR A 397 7.05 -13.49 16.60
N GLN A 398 6.11 -13.75 17.50
CA GLN A 398 5.74 -15.10 17.90
C GLN A 398 5.16 -15.86 16.68
N PRO A 399 5.50 -17.15 16.50
CA PRO A 399 4.88 -17.98 15.47
C PRO A 399 3.36 -18.08 15.67
N SER A 400 2.62 -18.30 14.58
CA SER A 400 1.20 -18.67 14.66
C SER A 400 1.05 -19.99 15.43
N GLU A 401 0.43 -19.95 16.62
CA GLU A 401 0.19 -21.15 17.42
C GLU A 401 -0.69 -22.15 16.65
N PRO A 402 -0.36 -23.46 16.68
CA PRO A 402 -1.13 -24.47 15.97
C PRO A 402 -2.53 -24.62 16.57
N SER A 403 -3.49 -25.04 15.73
CA SER A 403 -4.87 -25.27 16.16
C SER A 403 -4.96 -26.35 17.24
N ARG A 404 -5.77 -26.12 18.28
CA ARG A 404 -5.84 -27.00 19.45
C ARG A 404 -7.27 -27.38 19.79
N THR A 405 -7.52 -28.70 19.91
CA THR A 405 -8.83 -29.23 20.29
C THR A 405 -8.97 -29.39 21.81
N LEU A 406 -10.09 -28.94 22.36
CA LEU A 406 -10.51 -29.07 23.76
C LEU A 406 -11.79 -29.91 23.86
N THR A 407 -11.88 -30.77 24.87
CA THR A 407 -13.03 -31.66 25.12
C THR A 407 -13.42 -31.73 26.61
N ARG A 408 -12.89 -30.82 27.43
CA ARG A 408 -13.11 -30.72 28.88
C ARG A 408 -12.89 -29.28 29.34
N ASN A 409 -13.35 -28.97 30.55
CA ASN A 409 -13.21 -27.64 31.14
C ASN A 409 -11.75 -27.19 31.17
N GLU A 410 -11.48 -26.07 30.51
CA GLU A 410 -10.15 -25.49 30.39
C GLU A 410 -10.23 -23.98 30.13
N ILE A 411 -9.36 -23.23 30.80
CA ILE A 411 -9.13 -21.80 30.63
C ILE A 411 -7.65 -21.62 30.23
N GLY A 412 -7.37 -20.66 29.35
CA GLY A 412 -5.99 -20.35 28.97
C GLY A 412 -5.91 -19.24 27.93
N THR A 413 -4.72 -19.09 27.34
CA THR A 413 -4.48 -18.17 26.21
C THR A 413 -4.19 -18.96 24.94
N HIS A 414 -4.70 -18.50 23.80
CA HIS A 414 -4.38 -19.05 22.47
C HIS A 414 -4.47 -17.95 21.41
N GLY A 415 -3.42 -17.79 20.61
CA GLY A 415 -3.35 -16.80 19.54
C GLY A 415 -3.44 -15.34 20.00
N GLY A 416 -3.21 -15.05 21.28
CA GLY A 416 -3.37 -13.71 21.86
C GLY A 416 -4.74 -13.42 22.50
N TYR A 417 -5.67 -14.38 22.45
CA TYR A 417 -6.98 -14.30 23.11
C TYR A 417 -7.01 -15.16 24.37
N ASP A 418 -7.72 -14.70 25.39
CA ASP A 418 -8.13 -15.53 26.53
C ASP A 418 -9.29 -16.42 26.07
N PHE A 419 -9.15 -17.75 26.20
CA PHE A 419 -10.19 -18.72 25.87
C PHE A 419 -10.74 -19.39 27.12
N GLU A 420 -12.00 -19.83 27.04
CA GLU A 420 -12.57 -20.74 28.03
C GLU A 420 -13.53 -21.74 27.36
N TYR A 421 -13.30 -23.02 27.64
CA TYR A 421 -14.26 -24.10 27.46
C TYR A 421 -14.85 -24.40 28.84
N TRP A 422 -16.16 -24.37 28.98
CA TRP A 422 -16.85 -24.80 30.19
C TRP A 422 -18.10 -25.62 29.87
N VAL A 423 -18.25 -26.79 30.49
CA VAL A 423 -19.45 -27.65 30.45
C VAL A 423 -19.75 -28.15 31.86
N ASP A 424 -21.03 -28.29 32.21
CA ASP A 424 -21.46 -28.94 33.46
C ASP A 424 -21.64 -30.46 33.30
N SER A 425 -22.19 -30.89 32.16
CA SER A 425 -22.55 -32.26 31.83
C SER A 425 -22.87 -32.41 30.33
N GLY A 426 -22.65 -33.62 29.81
CA GLY A 426 -22.75 -33.93 28.37
C GLY A 426 -21.41 -33.76 27.65
N ASN A 427 -21.43 -33.80 26.32
CA ASN A 427 -20.22 -33.80 25.50
C ASN A 427 -20.18 -32.59 24.56
N GLY A 428 -18.99 -32.02 24.40
CA GLY A 428 -18.71 -30.98 23.42
C GLY A 428 -17.25 -31.01 22.97
N THR A 429 -16.93 -30.17 22.00
CA THR A 429 -15.59 -29.99 21.45
C THR A 429 -15.42 -28.54 21.03
N MET A 430 -14.25 -27.97 21.29
CA MET A 430 -13.85 -26.64 20.79
C MET A 430 -12.51 -26.76 20.10
N VAL A 431 -12.39 -26.29 18.87
CA VAL A 431 -11.11 -26.18 18.17
C VAL A 431 -10.69 -24.72 18.20
N LEU A 432 -9.63 -24.42 18.94
CA LEU A 432 -9.00 -23.11 18.98
C LEU A 432 -8.27 -22.88 17.65
N ASN A 433 -8.75 -21.92 16.85
CA ASN A 433 -8.14 -21.50 15.59
C ASN A 433 -7.31 -20.22 15.81
N ALA A 434 -6.72 -19.63 14.76
CA ALA A 434 -5.87 -18.44 14.88
C ALA A 434 -6.59 -17.27 15.57
N GLY A 435 -5.89 -16.60 16.49
CA GLY A 435 -6.40 -15.49 17.31
C GLY A 435 -7.77 -15.74 17.92
N GLY A 436 -8.74 -14.88 17.62
CA GLY A 436 -10.08 -14.95 18.20
C GLY A 436 -10.94 -16.10 17.66
N ALA A 437 -10.59 -16.72 16.53
CA ALA A 437 -11.43 -17.71 15.88
C ALA A 437 -11.45 -19.06 16.64
N PHE A 438 -12.59 -19.74 16.57
CA PHE A 438 -12.76 -21.11 17.07
C PHE A 438 -13.97 -21.79 16.42
N SER A 439 -13.95 -23.12 16.29
CA SER A 439 -15.18 -23.88 16.02
C SER A 439 -15.57 -24.67 17.25
N CYS A 440 -16.86 -24.98 17.39
CA CYS A 440 -17.37 -25.85 18.44
C CYS A 440 -18.54 -26.72 17.98
N GLU A 441 -18.65 -27.89 18.60
CA GLU A 441 -19.79 -28.80 18.46
C GLU A 441 -20.20 -29.27 19.85
N TRP A 442 -21.50 -29.46 20.08
CA TRP A 442 -22.05 -29.98 21.34
C TRP A 442 -23.22 -30.92 21.11
N SER A 443 -23.36 -31.93 21.97
CA SER A 443 -24.46 -32.88 21.89
C SER A 443 -24.99 -33.25 23.27
N ASN A 444 -26.31 -33.09 23.43
CA ASN A 444 -27.09 -33.51 24.60
C ASN A 444 -26.47 -33.03 25.93
N ILE A 445 -26.06 -31.76 25.98
CA ILE A 445 -25.52 -31.09 27.17
C ILE A 445 -26.64 -30.55 28.06
N ASN A 446 -26.33 -30.22 29.32
CA ASN A 446 -27.22 -29.38 30.14
C ASN A 446 -26.84 -27.89 30.01
N ASN A 447 -25.59 -27.51 30.29
CA ASN A 447 -25.05 -26.19 29.91
C ASN A 447 -23.59 -26.30 29.42
N ILE A 448 -23.27 -25.58 28.34
CA ILE A 448 -21.93 -25.45 27.75
C ILE A 448 -21.67 -24.03 27.26
N LEU A 449 -20.48 -23.49 27.54
CA LEU A 449 -20.01 -22.19 27.03
C LEU A 449 -18.66 -22.38 26.33
N PHE A 450 -18.57 -21.88 25.10
CA PHE A 450 -17.35 -21.80 24.29
C PHE A 450 -17.05 -20.34 24.00
N ARG A 451 -15.88 -19.82 24.41
CA ARG A 451 -15.59 -18.40 24.21
C ARG A 451 -14.12 -18.05 24.04
N LYS A 452 -13.89 -16.96 23.29
CA LYS A 452 -12.59 -16.29 23.14
C LYS A 452 -12.77 -14.77 23.24
N GLY A 453 -11.92 -14.12 24.04
CA GLY A 453 -11.98 -12.68 24.27
C GLY A 453 -10.81 -12.17 25.10
N LYS A 454 -11.10 -11.25 26.02
CA LYS A 454 -10.15 -10.71 26.99
C LYS A 454 -10.64 -10.89 28.41
N LYS A 455 -9.76 -11.38 29.29
CA LYS A 455 -9.92 -11.29 30.75
C LYS A 455 -9.04 -10.16 31.31
N PHE A 456 -9.52 -9.53 32.36
CA PHE A 456 -8.97 -8.31 32.96
C PHE A 456 -8.70 -8.50 34.46
N ASP A 457 -7.84 -7.65 35.00
CA ASP A 457 -7.38 -7.69 36.40
C ASP A 457 -8.36 -7.06 37.41
N GLN A 458 -9.55 -6.66 36.97
CA GLN A 458 -10.58 -6.00 37.79
C GLN A 458 -10.11 -4.67 38.41
N THR A 459 -9.17 -3.95 37.78
CA THR A 459 -8.75 -2.62 38.25
C THR A 459 -9.48 -1.46 37.59
N LYS A 460 -9.96 -1.64 36.34
CA LYS A 460 -10.51 -0.59 35.48
C LYS A 460 -11.99 -0.80 35.12
N THR A 461 -12.75 0.28 35.02
CA THR A 461 -14.08 0.28 34.36
C THR A 461 -13.94 0.26 32.84
N HIS A 462 -15.03 0.03 32.10
CA HIS A 462 -15.00 0.06 30.62
C HIS A 462 -14.52 1.41 30.07
N GLN A 463 -14.98 2.52 30.65
CA GLN A 463 -14.54 3.86 30.24
C GLN A 463 -13.02 4.08 30.43
N GLN A 464 -12.40 3.41 31.41
CA GLN A 464 -10.95 3.49 31.68
C GLN A 464 -10.11 2.53 30.83
N LEU A 465 -10.75 1.60 30.11
CA LEU A 465 -10.12 0.75 29.10
C LEU A 465 -10.18 1.39 27.70
N GLY A 466 -11.10 2.33 27.49
CA GLY A 466 -11.38 2.94 26.19
C GLY A 466 -12.52 2.21 25.45
N GLU A 467 -12.85 2.66 24.24
CA GLU A 467 -13.95 2.07 23.47
C GLU A 467 -13.72 0.58 23.17
N ILE A 468 -14.75 -0.24 23.40
CA ILE A 468 -14.73 -1.69 23.23
C ILE A 468 -15.69 -2.06 22.11
N SER A 469 -15.21 -2.83 21.14
CA SER A 469 -16.02 -3.41 20.06
C SER A 469 -15.56 -4.82 19.69
N ILE A 470 -16.48 -5.64 19.20
CA ILE A 470 -16.16 -6.95 18.62
C ILE A 470 -16.69 -7.01 17.20
N ARG A 471 -15.80 -7.25 16.23
CA ARG A 471 -16.19 -7.67 14.88
C ARG A 471 -16.25 -9.20 14.83
N TYR A 472 -17.36 -9.75 14.34
CA TYR A 472 -17.63 -11.19 14.43
C TYR A 472 -18.34 -11.73 13.19
N GLY A 473 -18.31 -13.06 13.07
CA GLY A 473 -18.84 -13.80 11.94
C GLY A 473 -18.86 -15.28 12.30
N VAL A 474 -20.04 -15.89 12.23
CA VAL A 474 -20.29 -17.23 12.78
C VAL A 474 -21.25 -18.03 11.89
N ASP A 475 -20.80 -19.19 11.41
CA ASP A 475 -21.72 -20.20 10.90
C ASP A 475 -22.42 -20.86 12.10
N TYR A 476 -23.64 -20.43 12.42
CA TYR A 476 -24.30 -20.75 13.69
C TYR A 476 -25.50 -21.71 13.50
N TYR A 477 -25.34 -22.97 13.93
CA TYR A 477 -26.32 -24.04 13.74
C TYR A 477 -26.76 -24.69 15.07
N PRO A 478 -27.53 -23.99 15.93
CA PRO A 478 -28.07 -24.54 17.17
C PRO A 478 -29.25 -25.48 16.93
N ASN A 479 -29.35 -26.54 17.71
CA ASN A 479 -30.49 -27.47 17.78
C ASN A 479 -31.00 -27.57 19.22
N GLY A 480 -31.86 -26.61 19.62
CA GLY A 480 -32.37 -26.43 20.97
C GLY A 480 -32.15 -24.99 21.46
N ASN A 481 -32.05 -24.78 22.77
CA ASN A 481 -31.73 -23.47 23.32
C ASN A 481 -30.21 -23.20 23.28
N SER A 482 -29.82 -22.01 22.84
CA SER A 482 -28.43 -21.62 22.61
C SER A 482 -28.37 -20.12 22.31
N TYR A 483 -27.25 -19.46 22.61
CA TYR A 483 -27.01 -18.05 22.31
C TYR A 483 -25.70 -17.85 21.55
N LEU A 484 -25.70 -16.89 20.63
CA LEU A 484 -24.52 -16.25 20.05
C LEU A 484 -24.48 -14.82 20.58
N CYS A 485 -23.44 -14.49 21.35
CA CYS A 485 -23.41 -13.26 22.13
C CYS A 485 -22.01 -12.75 22.45
N VAL A 486 -21.92 -11.46 22.79
CA VAL A 486 -20.85 -10.98 23.66
C VAL A 486 -21.26 -11.25 25.10
N TYR A 487 -20.39 -11.92 25.84
CA TYR A 487 -20.57 -12.29 27.24
C TYR A 487 -19.46 -11.68 28.09
N GLY A 488 -19.71 -11.48 29.38
CA GLY A 488 -18.67 -11.07 30.30
C GLY A 488 -19.15 -10.83 31.71
N TRP A 489 -18.25 -10.31 32.52
CA TRP A 489 -18.50 -9.97 33.92
C TRP A 489 -17.87 -8.64 34.31
N THR A 490 -18.47 -7.98 35.29
CA THR A 490 -17.82 -6.96 36.11
C THR A 490 -17.80 -7.34 37.59
N THR A 491 -16.92 -6.71 38.36
CA THR A 491 -16.92 -6.73 39.83
C THR A 491 -17.05 -5.32 40.40
N ASP A 492 -17.58 -5.18 41.62
CA ASP A 492 -17.90 -3.89 42.27
C ASP A 492 -18.80 -2.93 41.44
N PRO A 493 -20.03 -3.30 41.01
CA PRO A 493 -20.78 -4.49 41.42
C PRO A 493 -20.48 -5.76 40.61
N LEU A 494 -20.79 -6.91 41.21
CA LEU A 494 -20.83 -8.20 40.51
C LEU A 494 -22.02 -8.22 39.55
N VAL A 495 -21.72 -8.24 38.26
CA VAL A 495 -22.70 -8.30 37.17
C VAL A 495 -22.20 -9.29 36.14
N GLU A 496 -23.05 -10.22 35.74
CA GLU A 496 -22.89 -11.00 34.51
C GLU A 496 -23.61 -10.24 33.38
N TYR A 497 -23.10 -10.23 32.15
CA TYR A 497 -23.80 -9.52 31.08
C TYR A 497 -23.72 -10.21 29.73
N TYR A 498 -24.70 -9.86 28.90
CA TYR A 498 -24.96 -10.44 27.60
C TYR A 498 -25.38 -9.36 26.59
N ILE A 499 -24.74 -9.35 25.42
CA ILE A 499 -25.23 -8.68 24.21
C ILE A 499 -25.51 -9.80 23.21
N ILE A 500 -26.80 -10.14 23.04
CA ILE A 500 -27.27 -11.29 22.27
C ILE A 500 -27.56 -10.88 20.83
N GLU A 501 -26.78 -11.43 19.90
CA GLU A 501 -26.92 -11.23 18.45
C GLU A 501 -27.88 -12.26 17.82
N SER A 502 -27.78 -13.52 18.25
CA SER A 502 -28.64 -14.60 17.77
C SER A 502 -28.89 -15.64 18.85
N TRP A 503 -29.89 -16.48 18.62
CA TRP A 503 -30.35 -17.50 19.57
C TRP A 503 -30.88 -18.74 18.85
N GLY A 504 -31.05 -19.83 19.58
CA GLY A 504 -31.67 -21.07 19.11
C GLY A 504 -33.19 -20.98 19.03
N ASN A 505 -33.88 -21.91 19.71
CA ASN A 505 -35.35 -22.00 19.73
C ASN A 505 -36.04 -21.05 20.73
N TRP A 506 -35.30 -20.35 21.60
CA TRP A 506 -35.84 -19.43 22.60
C TRP A 506 -35.09 -18.09 22.59
N ARG A 507 -35.82 -16.97 22.65
CA ARG A 507 -35.22 -15.63 22.74
C ARG A 507 -35.09 -15.23 24.23
N PRO A 508 -33.88 -14.99 24.75
CA PRO A 508 -33.69 -14.58 26.14
C PRO A 508 -34.17 -13.13 26.39
N PRO A 509 -34.27 -12.69 27.66
CA PRO A 509 -34.19 -13.49 28.89
C PRO A 509 -35.58 -13.86 29.46
N GLY A 510 -36.68 -13.52 28.76
CA GLY A 510 -38.05 -13.73 29.25
C GLY A 510 -38.52 -12.73 30.33
N ALA A 511 -37.81 -11.62 30.51
CA ALA A 511 -38.16 -10.55 31.44
C ALA A 511 -38.91 -9.39 30.77
N GLN A 512 -39.41 -8.43 31.54
CA GLN A 512 -39.92 -7.15 31.01
C GLN A 512 -38.74 -6.27 30.56
N SER A 513 -38.84 -5.68 29.36
CA SER A 513 -37.80 -4.77 28.86
C SER A 513 -37.79 -3.45 29.64
N LYS A 514 -36.59 -2.92 29.90
CA LYS A 514 -36.32 -1.61 30.51
C LYS A 514 -36.25 -0.47 29.49
N GLY A 515 -36.12 -0.77 28.20
CA GLY A 515 -35.91 0.22 27.14
C GLY A 515 -35.25 -0.40 25.91
N ARG A 516 -34.84 0.45 24.96
CA ARG A 516 -34.17 0.03 23.72
C ARG A 516 -32.93 0.86 23.44
N ILE A 517 -32.02 0.28 22.66
CA ILE A 517 -30.94 0.98 21.96
C ILE A 517 -31.01 0.60 20.48
N ASN A 518 -30.72 1.58 19.60
CA ASN A 518 -30.46 1.34 18.19
C ASN A 518 -28.96 1.58 17.95
N VAL A 519 -28.25 0.55 17.50
CA VAL A 519 -26.79 0.56 17.27
C VAL A 519 -26.43 -0.60 16.32
N ASP A 520 -25.30 -0.52 15.62
CA ASP A 520 -24.78 -1.59 14.74
C ASP A 520 -25.80 -2.10 13.67
N GLY A 521 -26.62 -1.19 13.14
CA GLY A 521 -27.72 -1.53 12.23
C GLY A 521 -28.77 -2.47 12.84
N GLY A 522 -29.03 -2.37 14.14
CA GLY A 522 -30.00 -3.20 14.85
C GLY A 522 -30.69 -2.51 16.03
N THR A 523 -31.86 -3.03 16.40
CA THR A 523 -32.55 -2.65 17.64
C THR A 523 -32.35 -3.75 18.69
N TYR A 524 -32.05 -3.36 19.92
CA TYR A 524 -31.92 -4.26 21.05
C TYR A 524 -32.91 -3.87 22.14
N ASP A 525 -33.71 -4.82 22.60
CA ASP A 525 -34.45 -4.66 23.85
C ASP A 525 -33.46 -4.86 25.02
N ILE A 526 -33.47 -3.93 25.97
CA ILE A 526 -32.61 -3.98 27.16
C ILE A 526 -33.39 -4.61 28.32
N TYR A 527 -32.74 -5.48 29.11
CA TYR A 527 -33.31 -6.14 30.27
C TYR A 527 -32.33 -6.19 31.44
N GLU A 528 -32.89 -6.32 32.65
CA GLU A 528 -32.15 -6.59 33.88
C GLU A 528 -32.85 -7.74 34.61
N THR A 529 -32.10 -8.76 34.99
CA THR A 529 -32.59 -9.90 35.79
C THR A 529 -31.70 -10.15 36.99
N THR A 530 -32.17 -10.93 37.97
CA THR A 530 -31.38 -11.30 39.16
C THR A 530 -31.19 -12.81 39.20
N ARG A 531 -29.94 -13.25 39.40
CA ARG A 531 -29.60 -14.65 39.71
C ARG A 531 -29.39 -14.77 41.21
N VAL A 532 -30.11 -15.70 41.85
CA VAL A 532 -30.09 -15.89 43.31
C VAL A 532 -29.37 -17.18 43.65
N GLN A 533 -28.29 -17.08 44.44
CA GLN A 533 -27.44 -18.20 44.86
C GLN A 533 -26.98 -19.10 43.70
N GLN A 534 -26.42 -18.49 42.66
CA GLN A 534 -25.94 -19.17 41.46
C GLN A 534 -24.41 -19.11 41.34
N PRO A 535 -23.77 -20.01 40.56
CA PRO A 535 -22.35 -19.91 40.25
C PRO A 535 -21.98 -18.55 39.63
N SER A 536 -20.80 -18.04 39.97
CA SER A 536 -20.21 -16.82 39.42
C SER A 536 -18.68 -16.89 39.48
N ILE A 537 -18.01 -15.90 38.91
CA ILE A 537 -16.54 -15.73 38.98
C ILE A 537 -15.98 -15.57 40.41
N ILE A 538 -16.84 -15.34 41.42
CA ILE A 538 -16.45 -15.32 42.85
C ILE A 538 -17.10 -16.46 43.67
N GLY A 539 -17.56 -17.52 43.00
CA GLY A 539 -18.28 -18.64 43.63
C GLY A 539 -19.79 -18.42 43.68
N THR A 540 -20.50 -19.09 44.59
CA THR A 540 -21.97 -18.98 44.69
C THR A 540 -22.37 -17.62 45.24
N ALA A 541 -23.07 -16.83 44.43
CA ALA A 541 -23.46 -15.46 44.77
C ALA A 541 -24.89 -15.13 44.32
N THR A 542 -25.39 -13.97 44.74
CA THR A 542 -26.59 -13.33 44.19
C THR A 542 -26.17 -12.06 43.45
N PHE A 543 -26.52 -11.95 42.17
CA PHE A 543 -25.99 -10.92 41.26
C PHE A 543 -27.00 -10.53 40.18
N GLN A 544 -26.79 -9.37 39.57
CA GLN A 544 -27.59 -8.92 38.43
C GLN A 544 -27.04 -9.52 37.13
N GLN A 545 -27.94 -9.73 36.17
CA GLN A 545 -27.60 -9.97 34.77
C GLN A 545 -28.11 -8.81 33.92
N TYR A 546 -27.24 -8.21 33.11
CA TYR A 546 -27.60 -7.16 32.16
C TYR A 546 -27.64 -7.71 30.75
N TRP A 547 -28.70 -7.34 30.00
CA TRP A 547 -28.94 -7.87 28.68
C TRP A 547 -29.24 -6.75 27.69
N SER A 548 -28.61 -6.81 26.52
CA SER A 548 -29.16 -6.27 25.28
C SER A 548 -29.47 -7.45 24.37
N VAL A 549 -30.71 -7.60 23.94
CA VAL A 549 -31.11 -8.71 23.05
C VAL A 549 -31.65 -8.15 21.76
N ARG A 550 -31.02 -8.49 20.63
CA ARG A 550 -31.43 -8.01 19.32
C ARG A 550 -32.88 -8.40 19.04
N THR A 551 -33.67 -7.54 18.41
CA THR A 551 -35.06 -7.86 18.02
C THR A 551 -35.11 -8.93 16.95
N GLU A 552 -34.07 -9.03 16.14
CA GLU A 552 -33.91 -9.97 15.02
C GLU A 552 -32.53 -10.63 15.08
N LYS A 553 -32.44 -11.91 14.69
CA LYS A 553 -31.19 -12.68 14.72
C LYS A 553 -30.16 -12.14 13.73
N LYS A 554 -28.90 -12.04 14.15
CA LYS A 554 -27.74 -11.66 13.32
C LYS A 554 -26.53 -12.53 13.68
N THR A 555 -25.77 -13.00 12.68
CA THR A 555 -24.65 -13.95 12.89
C THR A 555 -23.29 -13.42 12.46
N SER A 556 -23.24 -12.20 11.92
CA SER A 556 -22.00 -11.49 11.56
C SER A 556 -22.19 -9.97 11.64
N GLY A 557 -21.11 -9.23 11.83
CA GLY A 557 -21.09 -7.77 11.87
C GLY A 557 -20.14 -7.20 12.92
N VAL A 558 -20.48 -6.02 13.44
CA VAL A 558 -19.81 -5.40 14.59
C VAL A 558 -20.81 -5.33 15.74
N VAL A 559 -20.32 -5.51 16.97
CA VAL A 559 -21.01 -5.16 18.22
C VAL A 559 -20.23 -4.05 18.90
N SER A 560 -20.82 -2.87 19.00
CA SER A 560 -20.28 -1.69 19.67
C SER A 560 -20.50 -1.80 21.18
N VAL A 561 -19.78 -2.74 21.81
CA VAL A 561 -19.95 -3.17 23.22
C VAL A 561 -20.04 -1.97 24.18
N SER A 562 -19.20 -0.95 24.02
CA SER A 562 -19.25 0.26 24.85
C SER A 562 -20.55 1.07 24.76
N GLU A 563 -21.25 1.07 23.61
CA GLU A 563 -22.55 1.77 23.50
C GLU A 563 -23.67 1.03 24.24
N HIS A 564 -23.64 -0.30 24.26
CA HIS A 564 -24.53 -1.09 25.12
C HIS A 564 -24.29 -0.78 26.60
N PHE A 565 -23.02 -0.72 27.02
CA PHE A 565 -22.64 -0.39 28.40
C PHE A 565 -23.10 1.02 28.79
N LYS A 566 -22.85 2.02 27.93
CA LYS A 566 -23.35 3.40 28.12
C LYS A 566 -24.88 3.45 28.19
N ALA A 567 -25.60 2.67 27.39
CA ALA A 567 -27.06 2.64 27.43
C ALA A 567 -27.61 1.97 28.71
N TRP A 568 -26.98 0.90 29.19
CA TRP A 568 -27.30 0.27 30.47
C TRP A 568 -27.09 1.27 31.62
N GLU A 569 -25.94 1.96 31.66
CA GLU A 569 -25.64 2.97 32.68
C GLU A 569 -26.64 4.14 32.64
N ARG A 570 -27.05 4.62 31.46
CA ARG A 570 -28.14 5.60 31.28
C ARG A 570 -29.50 5.10 31.82
N MET A 571 -29.73 3.79 31.86
CA MET A 571 -30.93 3.14 32.43
C MET A 571 -30.75 2.73 33.91
N GLY A 572 -29.72 3.25 34.59
CA GLY A 572 -29.41 3.00 36.00
C GLY A 572 -28.80 1.62 36.28
N MET A 573 -28.46 0.84 35.24
CA MET A 573 -27.84 -0.47 35.34
C MET A 573 -26.33 -0.27 35.48
N LYS A 574 -25.88 -0.02 36.71
CA LYS A 574 -24.48 0.35 37.03
C LYS A 574 -23.52 -0.80 36.73
N MET A 575 -22.56 -0.57 35.83
CA MET A 575 -21.44 -1.49 35.61
C MET A 575 -20.30 -1.29 36.61
N GLY A 576 -19.54 -2.36 36.82
CA GLY A 576 -18.36 -2.38 37.69
C GLY A 576 -17.03 -2.27 36.94
N LYS A 577 -15.97 -2.72 37.58
CA LYS A 577 -14.66 -2.94 36.96
C LYS A 577 -14.70 -4.21 36.12
N MET A 578 -14.11 -4.20 34.93
CA MET A 578 -14.21 -5.32 33.99
C MET A 578 -13.44 -6.54 34.49
N TYR A 579 -14.03 -7.72 34.34
CA TYR A 579 -13.36 -9.01 34.53
C TYR A 579 -13.18 -9.75 33.19
N GLU A 580 -14.16 -9.74 32.30
CA GLU A 580 -14.12 -10.47 31.04
C GLU A 580 -15.00 -9.78 29.98
N VAL A 581 -14.56 -9.76 28.72
CA VAL A 581 -15.34 -9.43 27.51
C VAL A 581 -15.00 -10.50 26.46
N ALA A 582 -15.95 -11.34 26.05
CA ALA A 582 -15.68 -12.42 25.10
C ALA A 582 -16.85 -12.74 24.16
N LEU A 583 -16.54 -13.00 22.88
CA LEU A 583 -17.51 -13.58 21.96
C LEU A 583 -17.73 -15.06 22.33
N THR A 584 -18.99 -15.43 22.48
CA THR A 584 -19.42 -16.65 23.19
C THR A 584 -20.54 -17.36 22.44
N ILE A 585 -20.39 -18.68 22.34
CA ILE A 585 -21.43 -19.63 21.98
C ILE A 585 -21.84 -20.36 23.27
N GLU A 586 -23.07 -20.13 23.73
CA GLU A 586 -23.67 -20.86 24.86
C GLU A 586 -24.69 -21.86 24.33
N GLY A 587 -24.70 -23.08 24.85
CA GLY A 587 -25.73 -24.09 24.60
C GLY A 587 -26.39 -24.50 25.91
N TYR A 588 -27.73 -24.52 25.95
CA TYR A 588 -28.49 -24.95 27.12
C TYR A 588 -29.51 -26.02 26.74
N GLN A 589 -29.44 -27.19 27.37
CA GLN A 589 -30.33 -28.34 27.15
C GLN A 589 -30.51 -28.68 25.65
N SER A 590 -29.40 -28.68 24.91
CA SER A 590 -29.41 -28.68 23.45
C SER A 590 -28.28 -29.48 22.82
N SER A 591 -28.28 -29.52 21.49
CA SER A 591 -27.14 -29.90 20.65
C SER A 591 -26.88 -28.78 19.65
N GLY A 592 -25.78 -28.82 18.90
CA GLY A 592 -25.52 -27.86 17.85
C GLY A 592 -24.05 -27.79 17.45
N ARG A 593 -23.75 -26.87 16.55
CA ARG A 593 -22.39 -26.49 16.19
C ARG A 593 -22.31 -25.02 15.81
N ALA A 594 -21.14 -24.45 15.99
CA ALA A 594 -20.82 -23.12 15.50
C ALA A 594 -19.39 -23.07 14.96
N ASN A 595 -19.17 -22.33 13.87
CA ASN A 595 -17.84 -21.98 13.40
C ASN A 595 -17.69 -20.47 13.57
N VAL A 596 -17.09 -20.03 14.68
CA VAL A 596 -16.71 -18.64 14.91
C VAL A 596 -15.49 -18.38 14.05
N HIS A 597 -15.77 -17.99 12.82
CA HIS A 597 -14.80 -17.77 11.78
C HIS A 597 -14.14 -16.40 11.98
N THR A 598 -14.93 -15.37 12.28
CA THR A 598 -14.45 -14.03 12.65
C THR A 598 -14.66 -13.76 14.14
N ASN A 599 -13.62 -13.27 14.81
CA ASN A 599 -13.69 -12.67 16.14
C ASN A 599 -12.49 -11.72 16.33
N VAL A 600 -12.73 -10.42 16.21
CA VAL A 600 -11.75 -9.34 16.40
C VAL A 600 -12.24 -8.43 17.52
N LEU A 601 -11.72 -8.63 18.73
CA LEU A 601 -11.96 -7.77 19.89
C LEU A 601 -10.99 -6.58 19.86
N THR A 602 -11.54 -5.37 19.87
CA THR A 602 -10.83 -4.09 19.88
C THR A 602 -11.13 -3.35 21.19
N ILE A 603 -10.09 -2.84 21.85
CA ILE A 603 -10.19 -2.10 23.11
C ILE A 603 -9.30 -0.84 23.00
N GLY A 604 -9.86 0.34 23.20
CA GLY A 604 -9.12 1.61 23.11
C GLY A 604 -8.49 1.84 21.73
N GLY A 605 -9.16 1.40 20.66
CA GLY A 605 -8.64 1.43 19.28
C GLY A 605 -7.58 0.36 18.95
N SER A 606 -7.22 -0.51 19.90
CA SER A 606 -6.25 -1.59 19.70
C SER A 606 -6.93 -2.97 19.64
N SER A 607 -6.81 -3.66 18.51
CA SER A 607 -7.27 -5.04 18.32
C SER A 607 -6.36 -6.06 19.03
N LEU A 608 -6.94 -7.14 19.57
CA LEU A 608 -6.15 -8.27 20.04
C LEU A 608 -5.51 -9.05 18.87
N PRO A 609 -4.30 -9.62 19.05
CA PRO A 609 -3.57 -10.29 17.97
C PRO A 609 -4.34 -11.43 17.28
N GLY A 610 -4.16 -11.56 15.97
CA GLY A 610 -4.45 -12.79 15.23
C GLY A 610 -5.91 -13.08 14.88
N GLY A 611 -6.87 -12.21 15.18
CA GLY A 611 -8.27 -12.41 14.79
C GLY A 611 -8.44 -12.44 13.27
N SER A 612 -8.58 -13.64 12.69
CA SER A 612 -8.94 -13.84 11.29
C SER A 612 -10.38 -13.39 11.03
N ASP A 613 -10.66 -12.98 9.80
CA ASP A 613 -12.00 -12.59 9.35
C ASP A 613 -12.39 -13.31 8.05
N PRO A 614 -13.26 -14.34 8.12
CA PRO A 614 -13.87 -14.97 6.96
C PRO A 614 -15.19 -14.29 6.58
N GLY A 615 -15.38 -14.17 5.26
CA GLY A 615 -16.28 -13.19 4.66
C GLY A 615 -17.78 -13.41 4.86
N THR A 616 -18.51 -12.34 4.54
CA THR A 616 -19.97 -12.30 4.41
C THR A 616 -20.42 -12.75 3.01
N ASP A 617 -21.47 -13.55 2.95
CA ASP A 617 -22.23 -13.95 1.74
C ASP A 617 -23.75 -13.82 2.05
N PRO A 618 -24.70 -13.78 1.10
CA PRO A 618 -25.13 -12.51 0.53
C PRO A 618 -26.65 -12.26 0.66
N GLY A 619 -27.06 -11.00 0.50
CA GLY A 619 -28.39 -10.65 0.02
C GLY A 619 -29.52 -10.49 1.05
N THR A 620 -29.67 -9.25 1.55
CA THR A 620 -30.96 -8.54 1.53
C THR A 620 -30.74 -7.06 1.20
N ASP A 621 -31.70 -6.49 0.47
CA ASP A 621 -31.80 -5.11 -0.04
C ASP A 621 -31.30 -4.01 0.95
N PRO A 622 -30.52 -2.99 0.53
CA PRO A 622 -29.86 -2.07 1.46
C PRO A 622 -30.83 -1.04 2.05
N GLY A 623 -31.19 -1.25 3.32
CA GLY A 623 -31.78 -0.19 4.14
C GLY A 623 -30.75 0.93 4.37
N THR A 624 -31.07 2.14 3.90
CA THR A 624 -30.22 3.33 4.02
C THR A 624 -29.88 3.65 5.47
N GLU A 625 -28.61 3.51 5.84
CA GLU A 625 -28.03 4.11 7.03
C GLU A 625 -27.79 5.61 6.77
N PRO A 626 -28.00 6.53 7.74
CA PRO A 626 -27.84 7.96 7.51
C PRO A 626 -26.37 8.30 7.18
N GLN A 627 -26.11 8.63 5.91
CA GLN A 627 -24.84 9.23 5.52
C GLN A 627 -24.72 10.60 6.19
N LEU A 628 -23.56 10.89 6.81
CA LEU A 628 -23.19 12.26 7.18
C LEU A 628 -23.19 13.15 5.92
N PRO A 629 -23.50 14.45 6.04
CA PRO A 629 -23.55 15.34 4.88
C PRO A 629 -22.23 15.29 4.09
N THR A 630 -22.34 15.02 2.79
CA THR A 630 -21.24 15.16 1.84
C THR A 630 -21.68 16.16 0.78
N ASN A 631 -20.95 17.26 0.61
CA ASN A 631 -21.12 18.12 -0.55
C ASN A 631 -20.22 17.55 -1.67
N PRO A 632 -20.72 17.34 -2.89
CA PRO A 632 -19.92 16.92 -4.04
C PRO A 632 -19.00 18.04 -4.59
N GLY A 633 -18.32 18.77 -3.70
CA GLY A 633 -17.35 19.81 -4.09
C GLY A 633 -16.24 19.25 -5.00
N PRO A 634 -15.67 20.09 -5.89
CA PRO A 634 -14.90 19.67 -7.07
C PRO A 634 -13.85 18.58 -6.84
N ASP A 635 -13.77 17.67 -7.82
CA ASP A 635 -12.90 16.48 -7.83
C ASP A 635 -11.40 16.81 -7.69
N SER A 636 -10.99 18.05 -7.98
CA SER A 636 -9.64 18.57 -7.73
C SER A 636 -9.65 20.10 -7.62
N ARG A 637 -8.67 20.65 -6.90
CA ARG A 637 -8.51 22.10 -6.68
C ARG A 637 -7.04 22.49 -6.81
N LYS A 638 -6.75 23.73 -7.18
CA LYS A 638 -5.39 24.28 -6.99
C LYS A 638 -5.30 24.89 -5.60
N ALA A 639 -4.26 24.55 -4.85
CA ALA A 639 -4.01 25.12 -3.52
C ALA A 639 -3.95 26.67 -3.58
N THR A 640 -3.38 27.20 -4.67
CA THR A 640 -3.23 28.64 -4.97
C THR A 640 -4.47 29.30 -5.57
N SER A 641 -5.63 28.64 -5.57
CA SER A 641 -6.93 29.27 -5.86
C SER A 641 -7.72 29.50 -4.58
N ARG A 642 -8.72 30.40 -4.61
CA ARG A 642 -9.72 30.50 -3.54
C ARG A 642 -10.50 29.19 -3.50
N ILE A 643 -10.55 28.57 -2.32
CA ILE A 643 -11.29 27.35 -2.02
C ILE A 643 -12.41 27.74 -1.07
N GLU A 644 -13.65 27.66 -1.56
CA GLU A 644 -14.85 27.94 -0.76
C GLU A 644 -15.02 26.84 0.30
N ALA A 645 -15.25 27.22 1.56
CA ALA A 645 -15.34 26.28 2.66
C ALA A 645 -16.63 25.46 2.60
N GLU A 646 -17.71 26.01 2.02
CA GLU A 646 -18.95 25.27 1.80
C GLU A 646 -18.81 24.13 0.79
N GLU A 647 -17.78 24.13 -0.07
CA GLU A 647 -17.50 23.03 -1.00
C GLU A 647 -16.75 21.83 -0.35
N TYR A 648 -16.78 21.69 0.96
CA TYR A 648 -16.15 20.56 1.66
C TYR A 648 -16.58 19.20 1.07
N ASN A 649 -15.65 18.24 1.01
CA ASN A 649 -15.94 16.89 0.55
C ASN A 649 -16.45 15.98 1.69
N ALA A 650 -16.14 16.29 2.96
CA ALA A 650 -16.73 15.65 4.14
C ALA A 650 -16.67 16.54 5.39
N VAL A 651 -17.66 16.38 6.27
CA VAL A 651 -17.71 16.88 7.66
C VAL A 651 -17.62 15.73 8.66
N SER A 652 -17.04 15.97 9.84
CA SER A 652 -17.01 14.98 10.94
C SER A 652 -18.32 14.82 11.70
N THR A 653 -19.21 15.81 11.63
CA THR A 653 -20.44 15.88 12.43
C THR A 653 -21.59 16.43 11.59
N SER A 654 -22.82 16.20 12.06
CA SER A 654 -24.04 16.73 11.44
C SER A 654 -24.50 18.07 12.05
N THR A 655 -23.65 18.72 12.84
CA THR A 655 -23.92 20.00 13.53
C THR A 655 -23.37 21.20 12.76
N MET A 656 -22.33 21.01 11.94
CA MET A 656 -21.85 22.03 11.01
C MET A 656 -22.85 22.26 9.89
N GLU A 657 -23.14 23.53 9.58
CA GLU A 657 -24.10 23.93 8.54
C GLU A 657 -23.48 24.93 7.55
N ILE A 658 -24.00 24.94 6.32
CA ILE A 658 -23.73 26.03 5.37
C ILE A 658 -24.55 27.25 5.80
N ILE A 659 -23.84 28.34 6.10
CA ILE A 659 -24.42 29.62 6.53
C ILE A 659 -24.22 30.68 5.44
N GLY A 660 -25.02 31.74 5.44
CA GLY A 660 -24.78 32.91 4.60
C GLY A 660 -23.72 33.83 5.21
N THR A 661 -22.95 34.53 4.37
CA THR A 661 -22.02 35.59 4.82
C THR A 661 -22.66 36.97 4.69
N GLY A 662 -22.20 37.94 5.48
CA GLY A 662 -22.75 39.32 5.50
C GLY A 662 -22.66 40.10 4.18
N ASP A 663 -21.86 39.63 3.22
CA ASP A 663 -21.74 40.18 1.86
C ASP A 663 -22.50 39.37 0.78
N GLY A 664 -23.26 38.34 1.18
CA GLY A 664 -24.14 37.57 0.29
C GLY A 664 -23.51 36.34 -0.38
N GLY A 665 -22.37 35.87 0.11
CA GLY A 665 -21.83 34.54 -0.16
C GLY A 665 -22.33 33.50 0.85
N ASN A 666 -21.66 32.34 0.91
CA ASN A 666 -21.86 31.35 1.96
C ASN A 666 -20.53 31.01 2.65
N GLY A 667 -20.61 30.21 3.70
CA GLY A 667 -19.48 29.62 4.41
C GLY A 667 -19.95 28.48 5.30
N ILE A 668 -19.08 27.98 6.17
CA ILE A 668 -19.43 27.00 7.21
C ILE A 668 -19.45 27.65 8.58
N GLY A 669 -20.51 27.37 9.34
CA GLY A 669 -20.68 27.76 10.74
C GLY A 669 -21.20 26.60 11.59
N TYR A 670 -21.58 26.92 12.84
CA TYR A 670 -21.94 25.93 13.87
C TYR A 670 -20.84 24.89 14.17
N ILE A 671 -19.57 25.29 13.94
CA ILE A 671 -18.38 24.49 14.22
C ILE A 671 -18.18 24.40 15.75
N GLU A 672 -17.98 23.19 16.27
CA GLU A 672 -17.65 22.93 17.67
C GLU A 672 -16.19 22.46 17.86
N SER A 673 -15.72 22.39 19.11
CA SER A 673 -14.38 21.90 19.43
C SER A 673 -14.24 20.40 19.11
N GLY A 674 -13.38 20.07 18.16
CA GLY A 674 -13.13 18.71 17.67
C GLY A 674 -13.73 18.44 16.29
N ASP A 675 -14.47 19.39 15.73
CA ASP A 675 -14.99 19.30 14.37
C ASP A 675 -13.88 19.40 13.31
N SER A 676 -14.19 18.92 12.10
CA SER A 676 -13.28 18.99 10.96
C SER A 676 -13.98 19.03 9.60
N LEU A 677 -13.36 19.76 8.67
CA LEU A 677 -13.74 19.87 7.25
C LEU A 677 -12.64 19.25 6.39
N THR A 678 -13.01 18.37 5.46
CA THR A 678 -12.08 17.70 4.53
C THR A 678 -12.28 18.18 3.10
N PHE A 679 -11.21 18.59 2.44
CA PHE A 679 -11.15 19.01 1.04
C PHE A 679 -10.20 18.09 0.27
N LYS A 680 -10.70 17.42 -0.76
CA LYS A 680 -9.92 16.41 -1.49
C LYS A 680 -9.12 16.99 -2.66
N ASN A 681 -8.05 16.29 -3.02
CA ASN A 681 -7.26 16.52 -4.23
C ASN A 681 -6.84 17.99 -4.44
N VAL A 682 -6.26 18.60 -3.41
CA VAL A 682 -5.73 19.96 -3.46
C VAL A 682 -4.29 19.91 -3.99
N ASP A 683 -4.06 20.45 -5.18
CA ASP A 683 -2.78 20.49 -5.89
C ASP A 683 -1.93 21.69 -5.47
N PHE A 684 -0.86 21.43 -4.73
CA PHE A 684 0.13 22.42 -4.29
C PHE A 684 1.25 22.66 -5.33
N GLY A 685 1.29 21.91 -6.43
CA GLY A 685 2.34 22.01 -7.42
C GLY A 685 3.74 21.92 -6.81
N SER A 686 4.57 22.94 -7.02
CA SER A 686 5.95 23.02 -6.54
C SER A 686 6.10 23.42 -5.06
N GLY A 687 5.04 23.88 -4.39
CA GLY A 687 5.13 24.41 -3.02
C GLY A 687 4.02 25.39 -2.68
N ALA A 688 3.56 25.33 -1.43
CA ALA A 688 2.96 26.45 -0.71
C ALA A 688 3.41 26.42 0.76
N ASN A 689 3.70 27.59 1.32
CA ASN A 689 4.26 27.80 2.66
C ASN A 689 3.44 28.78 3.52
N THR A 690 2.29 29.26 3.02
CA THR A 690 1.28 29.98 3.80
C THR A 690 -0.12 29.42 3.60
N PHE A 691 -0.95 29.59 4.62
CA PHE A 691 -2.40 29.37 4.59
C PHE A 691 -3.08 30.68 4.98
N THR A 692 -4.03 31.13 4.18
CA THR A 692 -4.85 32.31 4.42
C THR A 692 -6.32 31.90 4.39
N ALA A 693 -7.11 32.31 5.38
CA ALA A 693 -8.53 32.04 5.45
C ALA A 693 -9.32 33.30 5.82
N ARG A 694 -10.53 33.42 5.27
CA ARG A 694 -11.51 34.43 5.67
C ARG A 694 -12.45 33.86 6.70
N VAL A 695 -12.41 34.41 7.91
CA VAL A 695 -13.02 33.84 9.12
C VAL A 695 -13.70 34.90 9.98
N ALA A 696 -14.73 34.52 10.72
CA ALA A 696 -15.39 35.35 11.72
C ALA A 696 -15.57 34.57 13.03
N SER A 697 -15.49 35.25 14.18
CA SER A 697 -15.75 34.63 15.48
C SER A 697 -16.14 35.69 16.52
N ASP A 698 -17.12 35.37 17.37
CA ASP A 698 -17.38 36.12 18.60
C ASP A 698 -17.10 35.27 19.85
N ALA A 699 -16.16 34.32 19.75
CA ALA A 699 -15.77 33.48 20.88
C ALA A 699 -14.84 34.22 21.86
N ASP A 700 -15.15 34.16 23.16
CA ASP A 700 -14.31 34.68 24.26
C ASP A 700 -12.90 34.06 24.29
N THR A 701 -12.73 32.85 23.75
CA THR A 701 -11.46 32.11 23.67
C THR A 701 -11.04 31.91 22.21
N PRO A 702 -9.80 32.23 21.83
CA PRO A 702 -9.33 32.04 20.45
C PRO A 702 -9.44 30.59 19.98
N THR A 703 -9.98 30.41 18.78
CA THR A 703 -10.10 29.12 18.10
C THR A 703 -8.86 28.85 17.26
N ASN A 704 -8.28 27.66 17.39
CA ASN A 704 -7.25 27.20 16.48
C ASN A 704 -7.87 26.40 15.34
N ILE A 705 -7.51 26.75 14.11
CA ILE A 705 -7.72 25.94 12.91
C ILE A 705 -6.39 25.24 12.62
N GLU A 706 -6.31 23.94 12.88
CA GLU A 706 -5.15 23.12 12.51
C GLU A 706 -5.27 22.70 11.05
N ILE A 707 -4.25 23.01 10.25
CA ILE A 707 -4.16 22.59 8.86
C ILE A 707 -3.40 21.26 8.81
N ARG A 708 -4.07 20.19 8.41
CA ARG A 708 -3.53 18.82 8.37
C ARG A 708 -3.63 18.22 6.97
N LEU A 709 -2.65 17.39 6.63
CA LEU A 709 -2.64 16.62 5.38
C LEU A 709 -3.32 15.27 5.57
N ASN A 710 -4.18 14.91 4.62
CA ASN A 710 -4.76 13.58 4.38
C ASN A 710 -5.72 13.00 5.45
N SER A 711 -5.66 13.44 6.71
CA SER A 711 -6.68 13.11 7.72
C SER A 711 -6.66 14.10 8.90
N ALA A 712 -7.72 14.09 9.71
CA ALA A 712 -7.81 14.87 10.96
C ALA A 712 -6.72 14.52 11.99
N THR A 713 -6.06 13.36 11.86
CA THR A 713 -4.92 12.94 12.69
C THR A 713 -3.57 13.02 11.96
N GLY A 714 -3.59 13.37 10.66
CA GLY A 714 -2.42 13.44 9.80
C GLY A 714 -1.48 14.61 10.10
N THR A 715 -0.40 14.73 9.32
CA THR A 715 0.67 15.72 9.54
C THR A 715 0.09 17.13 9.59
N ARG A 716 0.20 17.78 10.75
CA ARG A 716 -0.16 19.19 10.94
C ARG A 716 0.94 20.06 10.34
N VAL A 717 0.62 20.73 9.23
CA VAL A 717 1.56 21.60 8.50
C VAL A 717 1.57 23.02 9.05
N GLY A 718 0.49 23.47 9.68
CA GLY A 718 0.44 24.72 10.44
C GLY A 718 -0.82 24.87 11.27
N THR A 719 -0.95 26.02 11.91
CA THR A 719 -2.11 26.39 12.73
C THR A 719 -2.41 27.86 12.55
N LEU A 720 -3.66 28.19 12.26
CA LEU A 720 -4.18 29.56 12.26
C LEU A 720 -4.94 29.77 13.58
N THR A 721 -4.54 30.77 14.37
CA THR A 721 -5.22 31.13 15.61
C THR A 721 -6.13 32.33 15.35
N VAL A 722 -7.43 32.14 15.52
CA VAL A 722 -8.49 33.12 15.27
C VAL A 722 -8.99 33.65 16.62
N ALA A 723 -8.74 34.91 16.91
CA ALA A 723 -9.37 35.61 18.04
C ALA A 723 -10.77 36.12 17.64
N SER A 724 -11.55 36.66 18.59
CA SER A 724 -12.82 37.33 18.25
C SER A 724 -12.58 38.48 17.27
N THR A 725 -13.32 38.46 16.17
CA THR A 725 -13.41 39.54 15.17
C THR A 725 -14.52 40.53 15.51
N GLY A 726 -15.26 40.29 16.59
CA GLY A 726 -16.25 41.20 17.19
C GLY A 726 -17.71 40.94 16.82
N ASP A 727 -17.98 40.00 15.90
CA ASP A 727 -19.31 39.47 15.57
C ASP A 727 -19.16 38.17 14.75
N TRP A 728 -20.19 37.31 14.72
CA TRP A 728 -20.21 36.09 13.89
C TRP A 728 -20.28 36.36 12.38
N ASP A 729 -20.71 37.56 11.97
CA ASP A 729 -20.71 38.04 10.59
C ASP A 729 -19.55 39.01 10.27
N ALA A 730 -18.67 39.31 11.24
CA ALA A 730 -17.49 40.16 11.05
C ALA A 730 -16.30 39.35 10.47
N TYR A 731 -16.33 39.08 9.16
CA TYR A 731 -15.29 38.30 8.48
C TYR A 731 -14.01 39.10 8.20
N GLU A 732 -12.88 38.60 8.72
CA GLU A 732 -11.52 39.11 8.44
C GLU A 732 -10.67 38.07 7.71
N GLU A 733 -9.72 38.52 6.88
CA GLU A 733 -8.69 37.64 6.30
C GLU A 733 -7.52 37.49 7.29
N MET A 734 -7.23 36.25 7.68
CA MET A 734 -6.11 35.92 8.58
C MET A 734 -5.19 34.89 7.94
N SER A 735 -3.88 35.03 8.18
CA SER A 735 -2.84 34.20 7.55
C SER A 735 -1.89 33.58 8.58
N THR A 736 -1.36 32.40 8.27
CA THR A 736 -0.32 31.72 9.05
C THR A 736 0.70 31.06 8.12
N SER A 737 1.94 30.90 8.59
CA SER A 737 2.94 30.10 7.89
C SER A 737 2.66 28.60 8.09
N ILE A 738 2.91 27.82 7.05
CA ILE A 738 2.86 26.36 7.08
C ILE A 738 4.20 25.77 6.65
N SER A 739 4.44 24.52 7.02
CA SER A 739 5.52 23.70 6.47
C SER A 739 5.28 23.52 4.98
N ASN A 740 6.31 23.70 4.13
CA ASN A 740 6.14 23.68 2.67
C ASN A 740 5.45 22.38 2.19
N VAL A 741 4.27 22.52 1.59
CA VAL A 741 3.47 21.41 1.04
C VAL A 741 3.63 21.39 -0.47
N THR A 742 3.91 20.23 -1.06
CA THR A 742 4.12 20.04 -2.51
C THR A 742 3.24 18.93 -3.06
N GLY A 743 2.87 19.00 -4.33
CA GLY A 743 2.05 17.99 -5.00
C GLY A 743 0.59 17.95 -4.51
N VAL A 744 -0.15 16.91 -4.89
CA VAL A 744 -1.56 16.76 -4.56
C VAL A 744 -1.73 16.12 -3.19
N ASN A 745 -2.49 16.77 -2.30
CA ASN A 745 -2.83 16.27 -0.96
C ASN A 745 -4.30 16.56 -0.65
N ASP A 746 -4.93 15.75 0.22
CA ASP A 746 -6.19 16.15 0.85
C ASP A 746 -5.87 17.09 2.02
N ILE A 747 -6.71 18.10 2.24
CA ILE A 747 -6.58 19.08 3.34
C ILE A 747 -7.71 18.87 4.32
N VAL A 748 -7.34 18.69 5.59
CA VAL A 748 -8.29 18.61 6.71
C VAL A 748 -8.04 19.77 7.66
N LEU A 749 -9.05 20.62 7.80
CA LEU A 749 -9.09 21.67 8.82
C LEU A 749 -9.70 21.06 10.08
N VAL A 750 -9.02 21.14 11.22
CA VAL A 750 -9.52 20.65 12.52
C VAL A 750 -9.64 21.82 13.50
N PHE A 751 -10.80 21.97 14.13
CA PHE A 751 -11.17 23.15 14.89
C PHE A 751 -11.10 22.90 16.40
N SER A 752 -10.46 23.79 17.16
CA SER A 752 -10.38 23.70 18.62
C SER A 752 -11.51 24.44 19.35
N GLY A 753 -12.52 24.93 18.63
CA GLY A 753 -13.59 25.76 19.17
C GLY A 753 -14.39 26.46 18.06
N PRO A 754 -15.37 27.31 18.44
CA PRO A 754 -16.27 27.96 17.48
C PRO A 754 -15.59 29.02 16.60
N VAL A 755 -15.87 28.94 15.30
CA VAL A 755 -15.46 29.89 14.26
C VAL A 755 -16.38 29.70 13.04
N ASN A 756 -16.62 30.76 12.28
CA ASN A 756 -17.20 30.70 10.95
C ASN A 756 -16.09 30.86 9.90
N ILE A 757 -16.14 30.12 8.80
CA ILE A 757 -15.15 30.18 7.71
C ILE A 757 -15.86 30.28 6.35
N ASP A 758 -15.50 31.28 5.55
CA ASP A 758 -16.03 31.52 4.20
C ASP A 758 -15.15 30.80 3.16
N TRP A 759 -13.88 31.18 3.03
CA TRP A 759 -12.94 30.56 2.10
C TRP A 759 -11.53 30.50 2.65
N PHE A 760 -10.67 29.72 2.01
CA PHE A 760 -9.23 29.73 2.25
C PHE A 760 -8.42 29.57 0.95
N THR A 761 -7.13 29.85 1.02
CA THR A 761 -6.16 29.62 -0.06
C THR A 761 -4.78 29.34 0.52
N PHE A 762 -3.93 28.70 -0.28
CA PHE A 762 -2.54 28.44 0.05
C PHE A 762 -1.62 29.23 -0.88
N GLY A 763 -0.64 29.91 -0.31
CA GLY A 763 0.30 30.74 -1.05
C GLY A 763 1.75 30.30 -0.88
N ASN A 764 2.60 30.77 -1.80
CA ASN A 764 4.00 31.01 -1.49
C ASN A 764 4.11 32.41 -0.87
N GLY A 765 3.51 32.59 0.31
CA GLY A 765 3.59 33.84 1.04
C GLY A 765 4.96 33.99 1.70
N GLY A 766 5.58 35.15 1.53
CA GLY A 766 6.96 35.41 1.95
C GLY A 766 7.28 34.93 3.36
N SER A 767 8.40 34.22 3.47
CA SER A 767 8.94 33.76 4.75
C SER A 767 9.09 34.94 5.71
N GLY A 768 8.38 34.90 6.83
CA GLY A 768 8.61 35.77 7.97
C GLY A 768 9.96 35.45 8.63
N GLY A 769 11.07 35.71 7.93
CA GLY A 769 12.40 35.37 8.40
C GLY A 769 13.52 35.12 7.38
N ASN A 770 13.53 35.70 6.17
CA ASN A 770 14.77 36.25 5.55
C ASN A 770 14.59 36.84 4.13
N ASN A 771 14.84 38.14 4.00
CA ASN A 771 15.37 38.90 2.85
C ASN A 771 15.57 38.18 1.48
N ASP A 772 14.55 38.18 0.62
CA ASP A 772 14.74 38.10 -0.85
C ASP A 772 14.82 39.53 -1.41
N LEU A 773 15.99 40.16 -1.26
CA LEU A 773 16.28 41.46 -1.87
C LEU A 773 16.11 41.38 -3.39
N GLY A 774 15.44 42.36 -3.99
CA GLY A 774 15.21 42.44 -5.44
C GLY A 774 13.87 41.90 -5.92
N ASP A 775 13.18 41.07 -5.13
CA ASP A 775 11.81 40.64 -5.40
C ASP A 775 10.83 41.66 -4.82
N ILE A 776 10.38 42.61 -5.66
CA ILE A 776 9.59 43.77 -5.27
C ILE A 776 8.10 43.49 -5.49
N ASN A 777 7.75 42.59 -6.41
CA ASN A 777 6.36 42.17 -6.63
C ASN A 777 5.91 41.03 -5.70
N GLY A 778 6.86 40.30 -5.08
CA GLY A 778 6.61 39.19 -4.17
C GLY A 778 6.25 37.87 -4.86
N ASP A 779 6.66 37.68 -6.12
CA ASP A 779 6.37 36.47 -6.92
C ASP A 779 7.43 35.36 -6.80
N GLY A 780 8.53 35.62 -6.09
CA GLY A 780 9.66 34.71 -5.90
C GLY A 780 10.69 34.71 -7.03
N VAL A 781 10.55 35.59 -8.04
CA VAL A 781 11.38 35.60 -9.25
C VAL A 781 11.84 37.01 -9.60
N ILE A 782 13.04 37.39 -9.17
CA ILE A 782 13.65 38.70 -9.50
C ILE A 782 13.77 38.88 -11.02
N ASN A 783 12.92 39.75 -11.60
CA ASN A 783 12.82 39.91 -13.04
C ASN A 783 12.47 41.36 -13.47
N THR A 784 12.15 41.56 -14.76
CA THR A 784 11.86 42.90 -15.32
C THR A 784 10.58 43.53 -14.77
N LEU A 785 9.69 42.76 -14.13
CA LEU A 785 8.52 43.26 -13.42
C LEU A 785 8.90 44.04 -12.15
N ASP A 786 9.85 43.54 -11.36
CA ASP A 786 10.39 44.22 -10.18
C ASP A 786 11.11 45.50 -10.56
N LEU A 787 11.93 45.43 -11.61
CA LEU A 787 12.59 46.59 -12.18
C LEU A 787 11.56 47.63 -12.65
N GLY A 788 10.41 47.20 -13.18
CA GLY A 788 9.29 48.06 -13.54
C GLY A 788 8.61 48.72 -12.34
N LEU A 789 8.41 48.00 -11.22
CA LEU A 789 7.89 48.57 -9.98
C LEU A 789 8.83 49.61 -9.39
N LEU A 790 10.13 49.29 -9.31
CA LEU A 790 11.18 50.20 -8.86
C LEU A 790 11.26 51.44 -9.75
N GLN A 791 11.21 51.28 -11.08
CA GLN A 791 11.18 52.41 -12.02
C GLN A 791 9.99 53.34 -11.76
N ARG A 792 8.79 52.78 -11.55
CA ARG A 792 7.57 53.57 -11.32
C ARG A 792 7.57 54.30 -9.97
N HIS A 793 8.26 53.75 -8.98
CA HIS A 793 8.49 54.40 -7.70
C HIS A 793 9.44 55.60 -7.83
N LEU A 794 10.58 55.41 -8.50
CA LEU A 794 11.57 56.47 -8.75
C LEU A 794 11.06 57.59 -9.67
N LEU A 795 10.05 57.28 -10.51
CA LEU A 795 9.36 58.27 -11.35
C LEU A 795 8.12 58.90 -10.67
N GLU A 796 7.86 58.59 -9.40
CA GLU A 796 6.69 59.06 -8.62
C GLU A 796 5.32 58.72 -9.27
N VAL A 797 5.28 57.70 -10.14
CA VAL A 797 4.06 57.24 -10.85
C VAL A 797 3.24 56.28 -9.99
N SER A 798 3.90 55.49 -9.13
CA SER A 798 3.25 54.66 -8.11
C SER A 798 4.26 54.30 -7.02
N PHE A 799 3.92 54.55 -5.76
CA PHE A 799 4.81 54.31 -4.62
C PHE A 799 4.79 52.85 -4.16
N LEU A 800 5.96 52.34 -3.75
CA LEU A 800 6.09 51.04 -3.09
C LEU A 800 5.48 51.07 -1.69
N LYS A 801 4.95 49.94 -1.25
CA LYS A 801 4.49 49.71 0.14
C LYS A 801 5.68 49.49 1.09
N GLN A 802 5.43 49.50 2.40
CA GLN A 802 6.47 49.46 3.44
C GLN A 802 7.33 48.18 3.44
N ASP A 803 6.70 47.05 3.13
CA ASP A 803 7.31 45.74 2.84
C ASP A 803 8.17 45.79 1.57
N GLN A 804 7.61 46.32 0.47
CA GLN A 804 8.30 46.46 -0.81
C GLN A 804 9.53 47.39 -0.75
N LEU A 805 9.49 48.44 0.08
CA LEU A 805 10.63 49.33 0.30
C LEU A 805 11.83 48.60 0.93
N ALA A 806 11.59 47.61 1.80
CA ALA A 806 12.66 46.88 2.48
C ALA A 806 13.39 45.88 1.57
N VAL A 807 12.73 45.36 0.54
CA VAL A 807 13.31 44.48 -0.49
C VAL A 807 13.85 45.26 -1.70
N ALA A 808 13.46 46.52 -1.87
CA ALA A 808 13.96 47.42 -2.92
C ALA A 808 15.22 48.22 -2.53
N ASP A 809 15.58 48.29 -1.24
CA ASP A 809 16.85 48.84 -0.74
C ASP A 809 17.95 47.75 -0.86
N LEU A 810 18.54 47.66 -2.04
CA LEU A 810 19.47 46.58 -2.41
C LEU A 810 20.87 46.82 -1.86
N ASN A 811 21.24 48.09 -1.66
CA ASN A 811 22.54 48.48 -1.10
C ASN A 811 22.53 48.57 0.46
N LYS A 812 21.35 48.56 1.09
CA LYS A 812 21.09 48.69 2.54
C LYS A 812 21.50 50.03 3.14
N ASP A 813 21.41 51.12 2.39
CA ASP A 813 21.70 52.48 2.87
C ASP A 813 20.49 53.19 3.50
N GLY A 814 19.32 52.55 3.48
CA GLY A 814 18.06 53.06 4.04
C GLY A 814 17.28 53.93 3.06
N ARG A 815 17.59 53.86 1.76
CA ARG A 815 16.91 54.58 0.68
C ARG A 815 16.62 53.62 -0.46
N VAL A 816 15.68 54.00 -1.31
CA VAL A 816 15.37 53.32 -2.56
C VAL A 816 15.56 54.36 -3.65
N ASP A 817 16.71 54.31 -4.34
CA ASP A 817 17.07 55.31 -5.35
C ASP A 817 17.62 54.71 -6.67
N SER A 818 18.18 55.57 -7.52
CA SER A 818 18.84 55.18 -8.78
C SER A 818 19.95 54.13 -8.63
N ILE A 819 20.57 54.00 -7.46
CA ILE A 819 21.60 53.00 -7.17
C ILE A 819 20.98 51.60 -7.15
N ASP A 820 19.85 51.42 -6.47
CA ASP A 820 19.12 50.15 -6.40
C ASP A 820 18.59 49.75 -7.77
N TYR A 821 18.06 50.71 -8.54
CA TYR A 821 17.67 50.47 -9.93
C TYR A 821 18.85 49.97 -10.78
N GLY A 822 20.04 50.52 -10.56
CA GLY A 822 21.28 50.05 -11.19
C GLY A 822 21.71 48.65 -10.75
N LEU A 823 21.56 48.32 -9.47
CA LEU A 823 21.87 46.99 -8.92
C LEU A 823 20.90 45.93 -9.46
N LEU A 824 19.59 46.20 -9.41
CA LEU A 824 18.55 45.31 -9.94
C LEU A 824 18.73 45.06 -11.44
N THR A 825 19.02 46.11 -12.22
CA THR A 825 19.34 45.99 -13.65
C THR A 825 20.56 45.10 -13.88
N ARG A 826 21.62 45.23 -13.07
CA ARG A 826 22.85 44.42 -13.23
C ARG A 826 22.64 42.96 -12.84
N TYR A 827 21.77 42.67 -11.87
CA TYR A 827 21.41 41.32 -11.48
C TYR A 827 20.59 40.62 -12.58
N ILE A 828 19.56 41.29 -13.11
CA ILE A 828 18.72 40.79 -14.22
C ILE A 828 19.54 40.55 -15.50
N LEU A 829 20.62 41.31 -15.71
CA LEU A 829 21.55 41.12 -16.83
C LEU A 829 22.69 40.13 -16.55
N GLU A 830 22.64 39.38 -15.44
CA GLU A 830 23.67 38.43 -14.98
C GLU A 830 25.08 39.03 -14.83
N VAL A 831 25.18 40.36 -14.69
CA VAL A 831 26.45 41.10 -14.47
C VAL A 831 26.92 40.97 -13.02
N ILE A 832 26.00 40.71 -12.10
CA ILE A 832 26.23 40.35 -10.70
C ILE A 832 25.28 39.20 -10.34
N ASN A 833 25.68 38.34 -9.40
CA ASN A 833 24.91 37.18 -8.94
C ASN A 833 24.41 37.32 -7.49
N SER A 834 24.60 38.48 -6.88
CA SER A 834 24.06 38.90 -5.59
C SER A 834 24.08 40.43 -5.51
N PHE A 835 23.36 40.99 -4.54
CA PHE A 835 23.39 42.42 -4.19
C PHE A 835 24.48 42.73 -3.15
#